data_AF-A0A9P5T2L2-F1
#
_entry.id   AF-A0A9P5T2L2-F1
#
_cell.length_a   1.000
_cell.length_b   1.000
_cell.length_c   1.000
_cell.angle_alpha   90.00
_cell.angle_beta   90.00
_cell.angle_gamma   90.00
#
_symmetry.space_group_name_H-M   'P 1'
#
loop_
_entity.id
_entity.type
_entity.pdbx_description
1 polymer ?
#
loop_
_entity_poly.entity_id
_entity_poly.type
_entity_poly.pdbx_seq_one_letter_code
_entity_poly.pdbx_strand_id
1 'polypeptide(L)'
;MHNHSKLQASGSMIALMVASTSVALYLLNTTENFKKAQEMMVTSQLAFLGAVSAFVLLLVASFDQIKAPLKFIYSCFFKPLGKTGDGSSQQGRLEAFYKEQAEIYDETRGGLLRGRSSMLALAAAQLKEQLKASGHDRAPIWVDLGGGTGWNIEQMNNHFPVSKFERVYLVDLCPSLCRVARERFQKIGWTNVVVLCEDALSSTFPGMDDPKGKMDLVTMSYSLSMMDNYYAVIDHVHSLLEPKTGILGVADFYTSSNVTKATNHGVEGYQCNWWTRNFWQIWFSFDHVHLHTSRRDYLEYRFDVKKVVNGRNHFILPFIVQIPYYFWIGQRKSSVSKKGRFLLPKPVSSNLAAGLSSDEEIDEPTLHHLNVSDLRPRSMSTDSNSSQGSIPDSPSSVGSSSTLVASVNSSKALLEKQTEIRFGSKLSQWRLSYNPTLSCHTQFRSYIYAFTWEDPRIDLEVLNLERDDVMFVITSAGDNALEYALHGQPSRIHCVDMNPCQNHLLELKLAAIQKLPYTEFWQMFGEGRHANFRRILVDQLSSSLSSPALQFWYKNRGTFDACFYETGYSGLALRLFKWLVRIKGLSETVKEITTTDDIRVQEHLWENVVKPSTLPVWLVEWVLSHPAFLWNALGVPINQMKMILDEGNAVQYIYDTLDSIMTRSLFKNDQYFYNLVVNRKYTHESCPSYLTEAGFQALKEQKATDSMLLHTKSIIQVLKSLSDGELTKAVLMDHMDWFDPKDAEEEIREVARVMRKGGMVLWRSAGRKPWYNALFEKHGFEVEAVGVRVPGNGISIDRVNMYASCYKAIRK
;
A
#
# COMPACT_ATOMS: atom_id res chain seq x y z
N MET A 1 -22.33 31.73 -58.69
CA MET A 1 -22.02 33.17 -58.91
C MET A 1 -21.44 33.77 -57.62
N HIS A 2 -21.04 35.05 -57.63
CA HIS A 2 -20.33 35.78 -56.56
C HIS A 2 -20.78 35.46 -55.11
N ASN A 3 -19.93 35.41 -54.09
CA ASN A 3 -18.54 35.88 -53.89
C ASN A 3 -18.33 37.41 -53.99
N HIS A 4 -18.98 38.20 -53.11
CA HIS A 4 -18.65 39.61 -52.85
C HIS A 4 -19.06 40.05 -51.43
N SER A 5 -18.18 39.89 -50.43
CA SER A 5 -18.34 40.51 -49.10
C SER A 5 -17.06 40.65 -48.25
N LYS A 6 -15.88 40.23 -48.74
CA LYS A 6 -14.59 40.28 -48.00
C LYS A 6 -13.58 41.30 -48.56
N LEU A 7 -14.05 42.48 -48.97
CA LEU A 7 -13.17 43.50 -49.59
C LEU A 7 -13.35 44.93 -49.06
N GLN A 8 -14.11 45.13 -47.97
CA GLN A 8 -14.34 46.44 -47.36
C GLN A 8 -13.74 46.61 -45.95
N ALA A 9 -13.17 45.54 -45.37
CA ALA A 9 -12.45 45.59 -44.09
C ALA A 9 -10.94 45.89 -44.22
N SER A 10 -10.35 45.58 -45.38
CA SER A 10 -8.89 45.63 -45.58
C SER A 10 -8.33 47.05 -45.73
N GLY A 11 -9.13 48.01 -46.23
CA GLY A 11 -8.69 49.39 -46.44
C GLY A 11 -8.47 50.16 -45.14
N SER A 12 -9.38 50.01 -44.17
CA SER A 12 -9.33 50.75 -42.91
C SER A 12 -8.14 50.36 -42.02
N MET A 13 -7.69 49.12 -42.06
CA MET A 13 -6.58 48.64 -41.24
C MET A 13 -5.22 49.14 -41.76
N ILE A 14 -5.05 49.23 -43.09
CA ILE A 14 -3.84 49.80 -43.70
C ILE A 14 -3.74 51.31 -43.39
N ALA A 15 -4.86 52.04 -43.47
CA ALA A 15 -4.90 53.46 -43.09
C ALA A 15 -4.47 53.69 -41.62
N LEU A 16 -4.90 52.82 -40.70
CA LEU A 16 -4.49 52.88 -39.29
C LEU A 16 -2.98 52.61 -39.10
N MET A 17 -2.41 51.61 -39.80
CA MET A 17 -0.98 51.30 -39.72
C MET A 17 -0.10 52.42 -40.28
N VAL A 18 -0.49 53.03 -41.41
CA VAL A 18 0.24 54.18 -41.98
C VAL A 18 0.18 55.38 -41.01
N ALA A 19 -0.98 55.67 -40.43
CA ALA A 19 -1.11 56.74 -39.43
C ALA A 19 -0.21 56.51 -38.20
N SER A 20 -0.19 55.29 -37.65
CA SER A 20 0.66 54.96 -36.48
C SER A 20 2.16 55.07 -36.78
N THR A 21 2.59 54.70 -37.99
CA THR A 21 4.00 54.80 -38.41
C THR A 21 4.43 56.26 -38.58
N SER A 22 3.58 57.11 -39.14
CA SER A 22 3.84 58.55 -39.26
C SER A 22 3.95 59.26 -37.91
N VAL A 23 3.11 58.89 -36.93
CA VAL A 23 3.20 59.44 -35.57
C VAL A 23 4.47 58.97 -34.85
N ALA A 24 4.88 57.71 -35.03
CA ALA A 24 6.13 57.20 -34.47
C ALA A 24 7.36 57.93 -35.06
N LEU A 25 7.38 58.18 -36.37
CA LEU A 25 8.45 58.95 -37.03
C LEU A 25 8.48 60.42 -36.57
N TYR A 26 7.33 61.04 -36.32
CA TYR A 26 7.26 62.40 -35.78
C TYR A 26 7.83 62.49 -34.35
N LEU A 27 7.50 61.52 -33.49
CA LEU A 27 7.99 61.44 -32.10
C LEU A 27 9.50 61.12 -32.00
N LEU A 28 10.08 60.47 -33.02
CA LEU A 28 11.51 60.18 -33.10
C LEU A 28 12.35 61.39 -33.54
N ASN A 29 11.75 62.44 -34.12
CA ASN A 29 12.47 63.60 -34.65
C ASN A 29 12.76 64.69 -33.60
N THR A 30 12.77 64.33 -32.30
CA THR A 30 13.21 65.20 -31.20
C THR A 30 14.50 64.67 -30.60
N THR A 31 15.50 65.53 -30.47
CA THR A 31 16.90 65.16 -30.18
C THR A 31 17.12 64.56 -28.77
N GLU A 32 16.20 64.76 -27.83
CA GLU A 32 16.23 64.07 -26.52
C GLU A 32 15.83 62.59 -26.61
N ASN A 33 14.83 62.26 -27.43
CA ASN A 33 14.32 60.88 -27.55
C ASN A 33 15.37 59.96 -28.17
N PHE A 34 16.17 60.47 -29.12
CA PHE A 34 17.26 59.70 -29.73
C PHE A 34 18.37 59.35 -28.70
N LYS A 35 18.73 60.29 -27.80
CA LYS A 35 19.65 60.01 -26.69
C LYS A 35 19.10 58.97 -25.73
N LYS A 36 17.86 59.11 -25.27
CA LYS A 36 17.22 58.13 -24.37
C LYS A 36 17.11 56.74 -25.02
N ALA A 37 16.80 56.66 -26.32
CA ALA A 37 16.81 55.40 -27.05
C ALA A 37 18.22 54.77 -27.10
N GLN A 38 19.26 55.58 -27.33
CA GLN A 38 20.65 55.12 -27.37
C GLN A 38 21.16 54.66 -25.99
N GLU A 39 20.82 55.37 -24.92
CA GLU A 39 21.11 55.00 -23.52
C GLU A 39 20.36 53.72 -23.11
N MET A 40 19.08 53.56 -23.47
CA MET A 40 18.34 52.31 -23.30
C MET A 40 18.97 51.16 -24.10
N MET A 41 19.44 51.41 -25.32
CA MET A 41 20.07 50.36 -26.13
C MET A 41 21.40 49.91 -25.52
N VAL A 42 22.26 50.84 -25.08
CA VAL A 42 23.53 50.53 -24.40
C VAL A 42 23.29 49.83 -23.06
N THR A 43 22.34 50.27 -22.24
CA THR A 43 22.00 49.58 -20.99
C THR A 43 21.38 48.20 -21.22
N SER A 44 20.59 48.01 -22.28
CA SER A 44 20.09 46.68 -22.68
C SER A 44 21.22 45.74 -23.14
N GLN A 45 22.22 46.26 -23.86
CA GLN A 45 23.40 45.49 -24.27
C GLN A 45 24.28 45.13 -23.07
N LEU A 46 24.51 46.06 -22.14
CA LEU A 46 25.23 45.79 -20.89
C LEU A 46 24.49 44.80 -19.99
N ALA A 47 23.15 44.89 -19.90
CA ALA A 47 22.34 43.90 -19.18
C ALA A 47 22.39 42.52 -19.85
N PHE A 48 22.38 42.46 -21.18
CA PHE A 48 22.54 41.22 -21.94
C PHE A 48 23.94 40.60 -21.76
N LEU A 49 25.02 41.39 -21.86
CA LEU A 49 26.38 40.95 -21.56
C LEU A 49 26.53 40.50 -20.10
N GLY A 50 25.91 41.20 -19.15
CA GLY A 50 25.87 40.81 -17.74
C GLY A 50 25.13 39.48 -17.53
N ALA A 51 23.98 39.29 -18.17
CA ALA A 51 23.22 38.04 -18.12
C ALA A 51 23.96 36.87 -18.78
N VAL A 52 24.61 37.09 -19.93
CA VAL A 52 25.46 36.09 -20.60
C VAL A 52 26.68 35.75 -19.74
N SER A 53 27.34 36.74 -19.15
CA SER A 53 28.48 36.51 -18.25
C SER A 53 28.07 35.76 -16.99
N ALA A 54 26.94 36.10 -16.39
CA ALA A 54 26.36 35.38 -15.25
C ALA A 54 25.96 33.94 -15.63
N PHE A 55 25.38 33.73 -16.81
CA PHE A 55 25.04 32.40 -17.32
C PHE A 55 26.27 31.55 -17.61
N VAL A 56 27.34 32.13 -18.18
CA VAL A 56 28.63 31.46 -18.39
C VAL A 56 29.31 31.13 -17.06
N LEU A 57 29.34 32.06 -16.10
CA LEU A 57 29.86 31.79 -14.75
C LEU A 57 29.06 30.71 -14.02
N LEU A 58 27.74 30.70 -14.17
CA LEU A 58 26.86 29.68 -13.58
C LEU A 58 27.03 28.33 -14.27
N LEU A 59 27.24 28.29 -15.59
CA LEU A 59 27.62 27.08 -16.33
C LEU A 59 29.00 26.55 -15.92
N VAL A 60 29.99 27.41 -15.70
CA VAL A 60 31.34 27.04 -15.24
C VAL A 60 31.29 26.53 -13.79
N ALA A 61 30.60 27.23 -12.89
CA ALA A 61 30.42 26.79 -11.51
C ALA A 61 29.60 25.49 -11.40
N SER A 62 28.67 25.25 -12.34
CA SER A 62 27.91 24.00 -12.45
C SER A 62 28.62 22.95 -13.31
N PHE A 63 29.81 23.23 -13.87
CA PHE A 63 30.36 22.42 -14.95
C PHE A 63 30.62 20.99 -14.49
N ASP A 64 31.24 20.76 -13.34
CA ASP A 64 31.47 19.41 -12.82
C ASP A 64 30.17 18.67 -12.46
N GLN A 65 29.12 19.38 -12.05
CA GLN A 65 27.78 18.80 -11.82
C GLN A 65 27.08 18.40 -13.14
N ILE A 66 27.38 19.08 -14.24
CA ILE A 66 26.78 18.85 -15.57
C ILE A 66 27.62 17.88 -16.42
N LYS A 67 28.94 17.87 -16.23
CA LYS A 67 29.96 17.05 -16.92
C LYS A 67 29.74 15.54 -16.77
N ALA A 68 29.33 15.08 -15.58
CA ALA A 68 28.96 13.69 -15.35
C ALA A 68 27.67 13.29 -16.13
N PRO A 69 26.54 14.02 -16.00
CA PRO A 69 25.38 13.86 -16.88
C PRO A 69 25.69 13.97 -18.38
N LEU A 70 26.54 14.91 -18.83
CA LEU A 70 26.89 15.07 -20.25
C LEU A 70 27.75 13.91 -20.77
N LYS A 71 28.73 13.40 -19.99
CA LYS A 71 29.46 12.17 -20.33
C LYS A 71 28.52 10.97 -20.44
N PHE A 72 27.57 10.84 -19.52
CA PHE A 72 26.55 9.78 -19.55
C PHE A 72 25.62 9.90 -20.77
N ILE A 73 25.12 11.11 -21.06
CA ILE A 73 24.29 11.39 -22.24
C ILE A 73 25.07 11.11 -23.52
N TYR A 74 26.31 11.60 -23.65
CA TYR A 74 27.16 11.29 -24.79
C TYR A 74 27.34 9.78 -24.97
N SER A 75 27.64 9.05 -23.89
CA SER A 75 27.91 7.61 -23.93
C SER A 75 26.68 6.76 -24.26
N CYS A 76 25.47 7.14 -23.83
CA CYS A 76 24.25 6.33 -24.01
C CYS A 76 23.25 6.91 -25.05
N PHE A 77 23.53 8.08 -25.64
CA PHE A 77 22.66 8.75 -26.63
C PHE A 77 23.38 9.15 -27.92
N PHE A 78 24.72 9.23 -27.94
CA PHE A 78 25.49 9.65 -29.12
C PHE A 78 26.59 8.65 -29.53
N LYS A 79 27.27 8.01 -28.57
CA LYS A 79 28.31 6.99 -28.80
C LYS A 79 27.81 5.65 -29.40
N PRO A 80 26.57 5.16 -29.19
CA PRO A 80 26.13 3.85 -29.71
C PRO A 80 26.12 3.68 -31.25
N LEU A 81 26.40 4.74 -32.01
CA LEU A 81 26.56 4.70 -33.47
C LEU A 81 27.96 4.22 -33.92
N GLY A 82 28.91 3.99 -33.00
CA GLY A 82 30.29 3.61 -33.32
C GLY A 82 30.62 2.14 -33.05
N LYS A 83 30.90 1.35 -34.11
CA LYS A 83 31.45 -0.01 -34.00
C LYS A 83 32.88 0.01 -33.43
N THR A 84 33.06 -0.25 -32.14
CA THR A 84 34.39 -0.38 -31.50
C THR A 84 34.42 -1.50 -30.45
N GLY A 85 35.36 -2.44 -30.59
CA GLY A 85 35.51 -3.62 -29.72
C GLY A 85 35.17 -4.96 -30.40
N ASP A 86 35.65 -6.05 -29.81
CA ASP A 86 35.29 -7.41 -30.23
C ASP A 86 33.86 -7.75 -29.76
N GLY A 87 32.90 -7.42 -30.62
CA GLY A 87 31.47 -7.63 -30.34
C GLY A 87 30.99 -9.08 -30.39
N SER A 88 31.89 -10.05 -30.64
CA SER A 88 31.54 -11.48 -30.75
C SER A 88 31.05 -12.08 -29.43
N SER A 89 31.57 -11.59 -28.29
CA SER A 89 31.24 -12.11 -26.95
C SER A 89 30.50 -11.08 -26.09
N GLN A 90 29.59 -11.54 -25.23
CA GLN A 90 28.85 -10.68 -24.29
C GLN A 90 29.80 -9.93 -23.35
N GLN A 91 30.87 -10.59 -22.89
CA GLN A 91 31.93 -9.98 -22.07
C GLN A 91 32.66 -8.85 -22.79
N GLY A 92 33.03 -9.04 -24.07
CA GLY A 92 33.67 -8.00 -24.89
C GLY A 92 32.80 -6.75 -25.04
N ARG A 93 31.48 -6.93 -25.26
CA ARG A 93 30.51 -5.82 -25.31
C ARG A 93 30.40 -5.07 -23.98
N LEU A 94 30.30 -5.79 -22.86
CA LEU A 94 30.18 -5.21 -21.51
C LEU A 94 31.44 -4.44 -21.10
N GLU A 95 32.63 -5.00 -21.32
CA GLU A 95 33.90 -4.32 -21.02
C GLU A 95 34.08 -3.07 -21.90
N ALA A 96 33.77 -3.14 -23.21
CA ALA A 96 33.84 -1.98 -24.09
C ALA A 96 32.89 -0.84 -23.68
N PHE A 97 31.72 -1.18 -23.11
CA PHE A 97 30.77 -0.19 -22.59
C PHE A 97 31.21 0.42 -21.26
N TYR A 98 31.70 -0.40 -20.31
CA TYR A 98 31.98 0.04 -18.93
C TYR A 98 33.39 0.54 -18.66
N LYS A 99 34.41 0.14 -19.42
CA LYS A 99 35.83 0.47 -19.15
C LYS A 99 36.10 1.97 -19.00
N GLU A 100 35.50 2.82 -19.84
CA GLU A 100 35.61 4.28 -19.75
C GLU A 100 34.75 4.92 -18.63
N GLN A 101 33.83 4.17 -18.05
CA GLN A 101 32.86 4.63 -17.05
C GLN A 101 33.14 4.10 -15.63
N ALA A 102 33.94 3.03 -15.47
CA ALA A 102 34.05 2.24 -14.24
C ALA A 102 34.37 3.07 -12.98
N GLU A 103 35.26 4.05 -13.09
CA GLU A 103 35.71 4.89 -11.96
C GLU A 103 34.67 5.96 -11.56
N ILE A 104 33.80 6.37 -12.48
CA ILE A 104 32.71 7.34 -12.25
C ILE A 104 31.32 6.68 -12.23
N TYR A 105 31.27 5.34 -12.14
CA TYR A 105 30.05 4.56 -12.33
C TYR A 105 29.02 4.87 -11.25
N ASP A 106 29.40 4.85 -9.97
CA ASP A 106 28.46 5.05 -8.86
C ASP A 106 27.87 6.47 -8.87
N GLU A 107 28.73 7.48 -9.09
CA GLU A 107 28.37 8.90 -9.14
C GLU A 107 27.38 9.21 -10.28
N THR A 108 27.65 8.68 -11.48
CA THR A 108 26.79 8.89 -12.66
C THR A 108 25.49 8.08 -12.59
N ARG A 109 25.53 6.85 -12.07
CA ARG A 109 24.39 5.91 -12.12
C ARG A 109 23.39 6.09 -10.97
N GLY A 110 23.73 6.78 -9.87
CA GLY A 110 22.83 6.99 -8.73
C GLY A 110 21.48 7.66 -9.07
N GLY A 111 21.48 8.60 -10.03
CA GLY A 111 20.25 9.23 -10.53
C GLY A 111 19.41 8.33 -11.45
N LEU A 112 20.05 7.38 -12.14
CA LEU A 112 19.46 6.50 -13.14
C LEU A 112 18.91 5.19 -12.54
N LEU A 113 19.69 4.54 -11.68
CA LEU A 113 19.45 3.18 -11.17
C LEU A 113 18.68 3.24 -9.84
N ARG A 114 17.41 3.66 -9.93
CA ARG A 114 16.50 3.85 -8.79
C ARG A 114 16.04 2.51 -8.20
N GLY A 115 15.64 2.53 -6.93
CA GLY A 115 15.10 1.34 -6.27
C GLY A 115 16.13 0.30 -5.81
N ARG A 116 17.41 0.38 -6.19
CA ARG A 116 18.48 -0.52 -5.69
C ARG A 116 18.54 -0.53 -4.16
N SER A 117 18.71 0.64 -3.53
CA SER A 117 18.70 0.77 -2.05
C SER A 117 17.40 0.27 -1.43
N SER A 118 16.25 0.52 -2.07
CA SER A 118 14.95 0.03 -1.61
C SER A 118 14.86 -1.50 -1.67
N MET A 119 15.40 -2.13 -2.71
CA MET A 119 15.50 -3.58 -2.85
C MET A 119 16.38 -4.19 -1.77
N LEU A 120 17.59 -3.63 -1.54
CA LEU A 120 18.50 -4.09 -0.49
C LEU A 120 17.89 -3.94 0.91
N ALA A 121 17.21 -2.82 1.18
CA ALA A 121 16.50 -2.58 2.44
C ALA A 121 15.33 -3.57 2.66
N LEU A 122 14.52 -3.84 1.62
CA LEU A 122 13.46 -4.86 1.69
C LEU A 122 14.04 -6.28 1.87
N ALA A 123 15.12 -6.61 1.17
CA ALA A 123 15.81 -7.90 1.31
C ALA A 123 16.35 -8.07 2.74
N ALA A 124 17.01 -7.05 3.30
CA ALA A 124 17.47 -7.02 4.68
C ALA A 124 16.32 -7.17 5.70
N ALA A 125 15.20 -6.46 5.50
CA ALA A 125 14.02 -6.56 6.35
C ALA A 125 13.38 -7.96 6.30
N GLN A 126 13.32 -8.58 5.12
CA GLN A 126 12.78 -9.93 4.93
C GLN A 126 13.70 -11.02 5.48
N LEU A 127 15.03 -10.87 5.30
CA LEU A 127 16.07 -11.77 5.82
C LEU A 127 16.09 -11.79 7.35
N LYS A 128 16.02 -10.62 8.00
CA LYS A 128 15.93 -10.49 9.47
C LYS A 128 14.76 -11.28 10.06
N GLU A 129 13.62 -11.29 9.38
CA GLU A 129 12.43 -12.01 9.86
C GLU A 129 12.52 -13.51 9.59
N GLN A 130 13.12 -13.93 8.47
CA GLN A 130 13.35 -15.34 8.19
C GLN A 130 14.37 -15.98 9.14
N LEU A 131 15.47 -15.29 9.47
CA LEU A 131 16.46 -15.79 10.44
C LEU A 131 15.84 -15.99 11.84
N LYS A 132 14.93 -15.09 12.26
CA LYS A 132 14.13 -15.28 13.49
C LYS A 132 13.19 -16.49 13.42
N ALA A 133 12.58 -16.72 12.24
CA ALA A 133 11.54 -17.73 12.06
C ALA A 133 12.09 -19.15 11.78
N SER A 134 13.29 -19.27 11.20
CA SER A 134 13.91 -20.55 10.87
C SER A 134 14.63 -21.22 12.05
N GLY A 135 15.05 -20.44 13.05
CA GLY A 135 15.90 -20.94 14.13
C GLY A 135 17.27 -21.43 13.63
N HIS A 136 17.79 -20.84 12.54
CA HIS A 136 19.10 -21.20 12.00
C HIS A 136 20.24 -20.50 12.77
N ASP A 137 21.08 -21.30 13.43
CA ASP A 137 22.29 -20.83 14.10
C ASP A 137 23.43 -20.41 13.14
N ARG A 138 23.36 -20.82 11.85
CA ARG A 138 24.35 -20.39 10.85
C ARG A 138 24.06 -18.97 10.35
N ALA A 139 25.13 -18.24 10.04
CA ALA A 139 25.01 -16.95 9.37
C ALA A 139 24.51 -17.12 7.91
N PRO A 140 23.78 -16.14 7.36
CA PRO A 140 23.31 -16.20 5.97
C PRO A 140 24.44 -16.11 4.95
N ILE A 141 24.21 -16.69 3.78
CA ILE A 141 25.08 -16.58 2.59
C ILE A 141 24.37 -15.76 1.52
N TRP A 142 25.10 -14.83 0.90
CA TRP A 142 24.58 -13.90 -0.11
C TRP A 142 25.37 -13.97 -1.42
N VAL A 143 24.67 -13.95 -2.56
CA VAL A 143 25.25 -13.72 -3.90
C VAL A 143 24.65 -12.46 -4.54
N ASP A 144 25.46 -11.53 -5.04
CA ASP A 144 25.04 -10.39 -5.86
C ASP A 144 25.47 -10.60 -7.32
N LEU A 145 24.50 -10.85 -8.21
CA LEU A 145 24.73 -11.22 -9.61
C LEU A 145 24.65 -9.99 -10.51
N GLY A 146 25.76 -9.67 -11.19
CA GLY A 146 25.99 -8.37 -11.83
C GLY A 146 26.21 -7.28 -10.79
N GLY A 147 27.02 -7.56 -9.76
CA GLY A 147 27.27 -6.64 -8.64
C GLY A 147 28.18 -5.45 -8.99
N GLY A 148 28.78 -5.45 -10.19
CA GLY A 148 29.56 -4.36 -10.75
C GLY A 148 30.68 -3.88 -9.83
N THR A 149 30.64 -2.60 -9.46
CA THR A 149 31.63 -1.91 -8.63
C THR A 149 31.65 -2.33 -7.16
N GLY A 150 30.75 -3.22 -6.73
CA GLY A 150 30.59 -3.63 -5.32
C GLY A 150 29.67 -2.73 -4.48
N TRP A 151 29.09 -1.68 -5.08
CA TRP A 151 28.27 -0.69 -4.39
C TRP A 151 27.07 -1.30 -3.63
N ASN A 152 26.40 -2.33 -4.16
CA ASN A 152 25.27 -2.97 -3.46
C ASN A 152 25.70 -3.60 -2.12
N ILE A 153 26.87 -4.24 -2.07
CA ILE A 153 27.43 -4.88 -0.87
C ILE A 153 27.81 -3.82 0.16
N GLU A 154 28.39 -2.70 -0.28
CA GLU A 154 28.63 -1.54 0.58
C GLU A 154 27.33 -0.98 1.17
N GLN A 155 26.29 -0.78 0.35
CA GLN A 155 25.01 -0.24 0.82
C GLN A 155 24.22 -1.21 1.69
N MET A 156 24.30 -2.52 1.46
CA MET A 156 23.64 -3.52 2.30
C MET A 156 24.08 -3.39 3.78
N ASN A 157 25.34 -3.06 4.04
CA ASN A 157 25.88 -2.88 5.39
C ASN A 157 25.06 -1.88 6.26
N ASN A 158 24.40 -0.90 5.64
CA ASN A 158 23.53 0.08 6.32
C ASN A 158 22.18 -0.50 6.79
N HIS A 159 21.77 -1.64 6.23
CA HIS A 159 20.49 -2.32 6.52
C HIS A 159 20.69 -3.68 7.21
N PHE A 160 21.73 -4.44 6.83
CA PHE A 160 22.18 -5.68 7.44
C PHE A 160 23.73 -5.73 7.37
N PRO A 161 24.46 -5.71 8.50
CA PRO A 161 25.92 -5.62 8.47
C PRO A 161 26.59 -6.76 7.68
N VAL A 162 27.55 -6.42 6.81
CA VAL A 162 28.22 -7.40 5.94
C VAL A 162 28.99 -8.45 6.76
N SER A 163 29.52 -8.07 7.93
CA SER A 163 30.15 -8.96 8.91
C SER A 163 29.21 -9.97 9.57
N LYS A 164 27.90 -9.91 9.33
CA LYS A 164 26.91 -10.91 9.78
C LYS A 164 26.54 -11.95 8.72
N PHE A 165 27.10 -11.88 7.52
CA PHE A 165 27.02 -12.98 6.55
C PHE A 165 28.18 -13.96 6.77
N GLU A 166 27.94 -15.25 6.62
CA GLU A 166 28.98 -16.29 6.57
C GLU A 166 29.92 -16.02 5.39
N ARG A 167 29.32 -15.66 4.26
CA ARG A 167 30.00 -15.37 2.99
C ARG A 167 29.15 -14.46 2.11
N VAL A 168 29.80 -13.55 1.39
CA VAL A 168 29.18 -12.78 0.31
C VAL A 168 29.98 -12.99 -0.97
N TYR A 169 29.29 -13.37 -2.05
CA TYR A 169 29.88 -13.52 -3.38
C TYR A 169 29.37 -12.41 -4.30
N LEU A 170 30.26 -11.57 -4.82
CA LEU A 170 29.98 -10.72 -5.97
C LEU A 170 30.35 -11.49 -7.24
N VAL A 171 29.40 -11.61 -8.16
CA VAL A 171 29.64 -12.14 -9.51
C VAL A 171 29.43 -11.01 -10.50
N ASP A 172 30.41 -10.74 -11.36
CA ASP A 172 30.23 -9.85 -12.50
C ASP A 172 31.10 -10.30 -13.69
N LEU A 173 30.59 -10.12 -14.91
CA LEU A 173 31.27 -10.55 -16.12
C LEU A 173 32.32 -9.53 -16.59
N CYS A 174 32.30 -8.28 -16.11
CA CYS A 174 33.23 -7.21 -16.51
C CYS A 174 34.49 -7.15 -15.62
N PRO A 175 35.70 -7.42 -16.18
CA PRO A 175 36.95 -7.34 -15.42
C PRO A 175 37.23 -5.96 -14.82
N SER A 176 36.92 -4.87 -15.55
CA SER A 176 37.14 -3.50 -15.03
C SER A 176 36.26 -3.18 -13.81
N LEU A 177 35.01 -3.65 -13.77
CA LEU A 177 34.14 -3.47 -12.60
C LEU A 177 34.58 -4.37 -11.43
N CYS A 178 34.94 -5.63 -11.71
CA CYS A 178 35.51 -6.55 -10.71
C CYS A 178 36.79 -6.01 -10.05
N ARG A 179 37.64 -5.27 -10.79
CA ARG A 179 38.81 -4.59 -10.22
C ARG A 179 38.40 -3.57 -9.16
N VAL A 180 37.48 -2.65 -9.50
CA VAL A 180 36.97 -1.62 -8.59
C VAL A 180 36.31 -2.25 -7.34
N ALA A 181 35.58 -3.35 -7.50
CA ALA A 181 35.00 -4.08 -6.37
C ALA A 181 36.07 -4.65 -5.41
N ARG A 182 37.13 -5.25 -5.94
CA ARG A 182 38.25 -5.78 -5.11
C ARG A 182 38.97 -4.67 -4.37
N GLU A 183 39.30 -3.57 -5.06
CA GLU A 183 39.95 -2.39 -4.45
C GLU A 183 39.07 -1.78 -3.34
N ARG A 184 37.75 -1.70 -3.55
CA ARG A 184 36.78 -1.24 -2.54
C ARG A 184 36.76 -2.13 -1.31
N PHE A 185 36.60 -3.45 -1.46
CA PHE A 185 36.49 -4.35 -0.31
C PHE A 185 37.81 -4.53 0.44
N GLN A 186 38.95 -4.47 -0.25
CA GLN A 186 40.28 -4.40 0.38
C GLN A 186 40.43 -3.13 1.24
N LYS A 187 40.01 -1.97 0.73
CA LYS A 187 40.03 -0.70 1.47
C LYS A 187 39.09 -0.69 2.70
N ILE A 188 37.98 -1.40 2.64
CA ILE A 188 37.03 -1.55 3.76
C ILE A 188 37.51 -2.64 4.76
N GLY A 189 38.33 -3.60 4.32
CA GLY A 189 38.87 -4.68 5.15
C GLY A 189 37.96 -5.90 5.32
N TRP A 190 36.99 -6.11 4.42
CA TRP A 190 36.07 -7.27 4.50
C TRP A 190 36.70 -8.55 3.96
N THR A 191 36.84 -9.55 4.84
CA THR A 191 37.44 -10.87 4.54
C THR A 191 36.43 -11.94 4.13
N ASN A 192 35.14 -11.73 4.41
CA ASN A 192 34.06 -12.66 4.04
C ASN A 192 33.44 -12.37 2.66
N VAL A 193 33.94 -11.36 1.93
CA VAL A 193 33.49 -10.99 0.59
C VAL A 193 34.44 -11.53 -0.49
N VAL A 194 33.91 -12.17 -1.53
CA VAL A 194 34.65 -12.75 -2.65
C VAL A 194 34.18 -12.11 -3.96
N VAL A 195 35.10 -11.75 -4.85
CA VAL A 195 34.78 -11.16 -6.18
C VAL A 195 35.17 -12.13 -7.29
N LEU A 196 34.14 -12.72 -7.91
CA LEU A 196 34.22 -13.68 -9.01
C LEU A 196 34.00 -12.94 -10.34
N CYS A 197 34.92 -13.12 -11.28
CA CYS A 197 34.89 -12.47 -12.60
C CYS A 197 34.40 -13.47 -13.66
N GLU A 198 33.19 -13.99 -13.44
CA GLU A 198 32.65 -15.19 -14.07
C GLU A 198 31.22 -14.92 -14.61
N ASP A 199 30.74 -15.78 -15.51
CA ASP A 199 29.35 -15.71 -15.96
C ASP A 199 28.39 -16.25 -14.88
N ALA A 200 27.18 -15.69 -14.82
CA ALA A 200 26.16 -16.05 -13.83
C ALA A 200 25.59 -17.48 -13.97
N LEU A 201 25.92 -18.21 -15.05
CA LEU A 201 25.63 -19.63 -15.25
C LEU A 201 26.81 -20.54 -14.94
N SER A 202 28.04 -20.04 -15.07
CA SER A 202 29.28 -20.83 -14.89
C SER A 202 29.94 -20.63 -13.53
N SER A 203 29.39 -19.76 -12.68
CA SER A 203 30.01 -19.30 -11.43
C SER A 203 30.36 -20.46 -10.50
N THR A 204 31.65 -20.64 -10.24
CA THR A 204 32.14 -21.49 -9.16
C THR A 204 32.04 -20.72 -7.83
N PHE A 205 31.72 -21.39 -6.73
CA PHE A 205 31.56 -20.75 -5.41
C PHE A 205 32.67 -21.24 -4.45
N PRO A 206 33.82 -20.54 -4.33
CA PRO A 206 34.95 -21.04 -3.54
C PRO A 206 34.61 -21.31 -2.08
N GLY A 207 34.81 -22.56 -1.67
CA GLY A 207 34.46 -23.11 -0.35
C GLY A 207 33.13 -23.86 -0.29
N MET A 208 32.52 -24.23 -1.43
CA MET A 208 31.20 -24.86 -1.48
C MET A 208 31.07 -25.90 -2.61
N ASP A 209 31.11 -27.19 -2.28
CA ASP A 209 31.15 -28.29 -3.26
C ASP A 209 29.81 -28.51 -4.02
N ASP A 210 28.66 -28.31 -3.34
CA ASP A 210 27.36 -28.18 -3.99
C ASP A 210 26.63 -26.93 -3.48
N PRO A 211 26.48 -25.87 -4.31
CA PRO A 211 25.82 -24.63 -3.92
C PRO A 211 24.29 -24.68 -4.04
N LYS A 212 23.71 -25.80 -4.48
CA LYS A 212 22.25 -25.95 -4.61
C LYS A 212 21.57 -25.91 -3.24
N GLY A 213 20.59 -25.02 -3.10
CA GLY A 213 19.81 -24.85 -1.89
C GLY A 213 20.60 -24.27 -0.69
N LYS A 214 21.72 -23.58 -0.92
CA LYS A 214 22.58 -23.02 0.14
C LYS A 214 22.40 -21.52 0.38
N MET A 215 21.99 -20.78 -0.65
CA MET A 215 21.99 -19.32 -0.62
C MET A 215 20.72 -18.79 0.07
N ASP A 216 20.89 -17.95 1.10
CA ASP A 216 19.77 -17.35 1.83
C ASP A 216 19.27 -16.08 1.14
N LEU A 217 20.17 -15.38 0.45
CA LEU A 217 19.88 -14.23 -0.40
C LEU A 217 20.59 -14.34 -1.74
N VAL A 218 19.89 -14.05 -2.82
CA VAL A 218 20.47 -13.68 -4.12
C VAL A 218 19.92 -12.32 -4.52
N THR A 219 20.75 -11.44 -5.06
CA THR A 219 20.32 -10.15 -5.61
C THR A 219 20.71 -9.98 -7.07
N MET A 220 19.87 -9.25 -7.82
CA MET A 220 20.10 -8.85 -9.21
C MET A 220 19.76 -7.37 -9.35
N SER A 221 20.73 -6.55 -9.76
CA SER A 221 20.68 -5.10 -9.67
C SER A 221 20.99 -4.47 -11.02
N TYR A 222 19.94 -4.30 -11.84
CA TYR A 222 20.02 -3.88 -13.24
C TYR A 222 20.83 -4.81 -14.17
N SER A 223 20.97 -6.07 -13.76
CA SER A 223 21.72 -7.11 -14.46
C SER A 223 20.83 -8.08 -15.23
N LEU A 224 19.59 -8.33 -14.78
CA LEU A 224 18.66 -9.27 -15.43
C LEU A 224 18.22 -8.80 -16.82
N SER A 225 18.19 -7.49 -17.07
CA SER A 225 17.95 -6.90 -18.39
C SER A 225 19.16 -7.01 -19.35
N MET A 226 20.37 -7.27 -18.85
CA MET A 226 21.63 -7.35 -19.61
C MET A 226 22.09 -8.79 -19.89
N MET A 227 21.43 -9.79 -19.30
CA MET A 227 21.76 -11.21 -19.46
C MET A 227 21.04 -11.80 -20.68
N ASP A 228 21.79 -12.26 -21.69
CA ASP A 228 21.18 -12.83 -22.91
C ASP A 228 20.33 -14.08 -22.58
N ASN A 229 20.88 -15.04 -21.84
CA ASN A 229 20.22 -16.33 -21.52
C ASN A 229 19.47 -16.34 -20.16
N TYR A 230 18.63 -15.33 -19.92
CA TYR A 230 17.96 -15.12 -18.62
C TYR A 230 17.06 -16.26 -18.13
N TYR A 231 16.50 -17.09 -19.02
CA TYR A 231 15.74 -18.28 -18.61
C TYR A 231 16.62 -19.22 -17.78
N ALA A 232 17.83 -19.52 -18.27
CA ALA A 232 18.80 -20.34 -17.56
C ALA A 232 19.27 -19.66 -16.26
N VAL A 233 19.44 -18.33 -16.23
CA VAL A 233 19.90 -17.62 -15.02
C VAL A 233 18.84 -17.67 -13.92
N ILE A 234 17.57 -17.40 -14.25
CA ILE A 234 16.45 -17.48 -13.30
C ILE A 234 16.29 -18.92 -12.77
N ASP A 235 16.52 -19.93 -13.61
CA ASP A 235 16.55 -21.34 -13.21
C ASP A 235 17.74 -21.70 -12.31
N HIS A 236 18.94 -21.19 -12.61
CA HIS A 236 20.15 -21.38 -11.80
C HIS A 236 19.98 -20.75 -10.42
N VAL A 237 19.54 -19.48 -10.34
CA VAL A 237 19.20 -18.78 -9.10
C VAL A 237 18.13 -19.53 -8.30
N HIS A 238 17.10 -20.05 -8.96
CA HIS A 238 16.10 -20.90 -8.32
C HIS A 238 16.70 -22.22 -7.76
N SER A 239 17.79 -22.73 -8.33
CA SER A 239 18.50 -23.90 -7.80
C SER A 239 19.42 -23.57 -6.61
N LEU A 240 20.08 -22.39 -6.63
CA LEU A 240 20.99 -21.92 -5.57
C LEU A 240 20.27 -21.60 -4.25
N LEU A 241 19.10 -20.98 -4.33
CA LEU A 241 18.37 -20.47 -3.16
C LEU A 241 17.83 -21.58 -2.26
N GLU A 242 17.97 -21.41 -0.93
CA GLU A 242 17.45 -22.35 0.07
C GLU A 242 15.94 -22.60 -0.14
N PRO A 243 15.45 -23.85 -0.18
CA PRO A 243 14.08 -24.19 -0.57
C PRO A 243 12.92 -23.59 0.25
N LYS A 244 13.12 -23.19 1.51
CA LYS A 244 12.08 -22.76 2.47
C LYS A 244 12.14 -21.28 2.81
N THR A 245 13.34 -20.70 2.91
CA THR A 245 13.58 -19.29 3.24
C THR A 245 14.17 -18.50 2.07
N GLY A 246 15.11 -19.06 1.30
CA GLY A 246 15.90 -18.35 0.28
C GLY A 246 15.18 -17.25 -0.52
N ILE A 247 15.68 -16.02 -0.42
CA ILE A 247 15.12 -14.80 -1.01
C ILE A 247 15.83 -14.45 -2.32
N LEU A 248 15.06 -14.09 -3.36
CA LEU A 248 15.56 -13.36 -4.52
C LEU A 248 15.12 -11.88 -4.48
N GLY A 249 16.08 -10.96 -4.49
CA GLY A 249 15.83 -9.53 -4.68
C GLY A 249 16.21 -9.06 -6.08
N VAL A 250 15.30 -8.37 -6.77
CA VAL A 250 15.55 -7.83 -8.13
C VAL A 250 15.19 -6.35 -8.16
N ALA A 251 16.06 -5.52 -8.74
CA ALA A 251 15.74 -4.15 -9.14
C ALA A 251 16.19 -3.96 -10.59
N ASP A 252 15.29 -3.61 -11.51
CA ASP A 252 15.63 -3.50 -12.94
C ASP A 252 14.68 -2.58 -13.72
N PHE A 253 15.02 -2.29 -14.97
CA PHE A 253 14.13 -1.74 -15.98
C PHE A 253 13.22 -2.83 -16.57
N TYR A 254 12.05 -2.45 -17.07
CA TYR A 254 11.09 -3.38 -17.69
C TYR A 254 10.12 -2.64 -18.59
N THR A 255 9.47 -3.33 -19.54
CA THR A 255 8.17 -2.88 -20.05
C THR A 255 7.08 -3.91 -19.78
N SER A 256 5.82 -3.46 -19.67
CA SER A 256 4.68 -4.36 -19.53
C SER A 256 4.24 -4.92 -20.88
N SER A 257 3.49 -6.02 -20.87
CA SER A 257 2.71 -6.41 -22.06
C SER A 257 1.56 -5.42 -22.31
N ASN A 258 0.80 -5.60 -23.39
CA ASN A 258 -0.47 -4.91 -23.61
C ASN A 258 -1.62 -5.50 -22.77
N VAL A 259 -1.51 -6.75 -22.32
CA VAL A 259 -2.52 -7.44 -21.49
C VAL A 259 -2.27 -7.16 -20.01
N THR A 260 -3.26 -6.62 -19.31
CA THR A 260 -3.24 -6.52 -17.86
C THR A 260 -3.43 -7.91 -17.25
N LYS A 261 -2.39 -8.43 -16.58
CA LYS A 261 -2.47 -9.70 -15.88
C LYS A 261 -3.25 -9.53 -14.56
N ALA A 262 -4.23 -10.41 -14.32
CA ALA A 262 -4.83 -10.57 -13.01
C ALA A 262 -3.86 -11.34 -12.09
N THR A 263 -2.93 -10.62 -11.46
CA THR A 263 -2.05 -11.18 -10.43
C THR A 263 -2.50 -10.75 -9.03
N ASN A 264 -2.46 -11.68 -8.08
CA ASN A 264 -2.94 -11.49 -6.69
C ASN A 264 -2.15 -10.46 -5.86
N HIS A 265 -1.17 -9.77 -6.48
CA HIS A 265 -0.25 -8.85 -5.82
C HIS A 265 -0.54 -7.38 -6.12
N GLY A 266 -1.53 -7.08 -6.98
CA GLY A 266 -2.08 -5.73 -7.15
C GLY A 266 -1.04 -4.69 -7.54
N VAL A 267 -0.46 -4.88 -8.72
CA VAL A 267 0.85 -4.31 -9.05
C VAL A 267 0.68 -2.87 -9.57
N GLU A 268 0.59 -1.91 -8.65
CA GLU A 268 0.30 -0.50 -8.96
C GLU A 268 1.41 0.09 -9.86
N GLY A 269 1.02 0.71 -10.97
CA GLY A 269 1.97 1.23 -11.94
C GLY A 269 2.71 0.16 -12.75
N TYR A 270 2.28 -1.10 -12.74
CA TYR A 270 2.81 -2.13 -13.65
C TYR A 270 2.72 -1.69 -15.11
N GLN A 271 1.54 -1.25 -15.55
CA GLN A 271 1.27 -1.02 -16.96
C GLN A 271 2.06 0.16 -17.54
N CYS A 272 2.72 -0.09 -18.66
CA CYS A 272 3.31 0.93 -19.52
C CYS A 272 2.29 1.37 -20.59
N ASN A 273 2.24 2.67 -20.89
CA ASN A 273 1.50 3.14 -22.05
C ASN A 273 2.20 2.69 -23.36
N TRP A 274 1.52 2.84 -24.50
CA TRP A 274 2.02 2.39 -25.80
C TRP A 274 3.40 2.98 -26.16
N TRP A 275 3.62 4.28 -25.92
CA TRP A 275 4.90 4.93 -26.17
C TRP A 275 6.01 4.35 -25.28
N THR A 276 5.79 4.32 -23.96
CA THR A 276 6.73 3.77 -22.98
C THR A 276 7.09 2.31 -23.26
N ARG A 277 6.16 1.50 -23.78
CA ARG A 277 6.42 0.09 -24.11
C ARG A 277 7.34 -0.07 -25.33
N ASN A 278 7.08 0.65 -26.42
CA ASN A 278 7.82 0.49 -27.67
C ASN A 278 9.15 1.27 -27.65
N PHE A 279 9.11 2.55 -27.26
CA PHE A 279 10.28 3.44 -27.30
C PHE A 279 11.44 2.90 -26.45
N TRP A 280 11.17 2.50 -25.20
CA TRP A 280 12.25 2.04 -24.32
C TRP A 280 12.80 0.66 -24.67
N GLN A 281 12.01 -0.23 -25.29
CA GLN A 281 12.55 -1.50 -25.82
C GLN A 281 13.56 -1.25 -26.94
N ILE A 282 13.23 -0.36 -27.88
CA ILE A 282 14.13 0.02 -28.97
C ILE A 282 15.35 0.76 -28.42
N TRP A 283 15.13 1.78 -27.58
CA TRP A 283 16.19 2.64 -27.05
C TRP A 283 17.28 1.85 -26.31
N PHE A 284 16.87 1.03 -25.33
CA PHE A 284 17.82 0.26 -24.53
C PHE A 284 18.52 -0.86 -25.34
N SER A 285 17.93 -1.30 -26.46
CA SER A 285 18.55 -2.33 -27.31
C SER A 285 19.83 -1.86 -28.02
N PHE A 286 20.02 -0.54 -28.21
CA PHE A 286 21.28 0.02 -28.73
C PHE A 286 22.46 -0.18 -27.76
N ASP A 287 22.19 -0.24 -26.45
CA ASP A 287 23.17 -0.54 -25.40
C ASP A 287 23.20 -2.05 -25.05
N HIS A 288 22.59 -2.92 -25.86
CA HIS A 288 22.37 -4.35 -25.58
C HIS A 288 21.58 -4.64 -24.28
N VAL A 289 20.75 -3.71 -23.83
CA VAL A 289 19.88 -3.87 -22.66
C VAL A 289 18.45 -4.20 -23.11
N HIS A 290 17.93 -5.36 -22.72
CA HIS A 290 16.75 -5.95 -23.36
C HIS A 290 15.52 -5.91 -22.44
N LEU A 291 14.70 -4.85 -22.53
CA LEU A 291 13.53 -4.63 -21.65
C LEU A 291 12.28 -5.51 -21.96
N HIS A 292 12.45 -6.67 -22.58
CA HIS A 292 11.33 -7.51 -23.02
C HIS A 292 10.54 -8.10 -21.84
N THR A 293 9.20 -8.13 -21.96
CA THR A 293 8.27 -8.42 -20.85
C THR A 293 8.51 -9.81 -20.24
N SER A 294 8.92 -10.77 -21.08
CA SER A 294 9.17 -12.17 -20.71
C SER A 294 10.18 -12.34 -19.58
N ARG A 295 11.14 -11.42 -19.41
CA ARG A 295 12.16 -11.49 -18.34
C ARG A 295 11.51 -11.45 -16.95
N ARG A 296 10.68 -10.43 -16.73
CA ARG A 296 9.92 -10.26 -15.49
C ARG A 296 8.76 -11.25 -15.39
N ASP A 297 8.12 -11.57 -16.51
CA ASP A 297 7.05 -12.56 -16.53
C ASP A 297 7.54 -13.96 -16.13
N TYR A 298 8.76 -14.35 -16.52
CA TYR A 298 9.36 -15.62 -16.12
C TYR A 298 9.84 -15.61 -14.66
N LEU A 299 10.35 -14.48 -14.17
CA LEU A 299 10.67 -14.26 -12.76
C LEU A 299 9.41 -14.47 -11.87
N GLU A 300 8.30 -13.80 -12.18
CA GLU A 300 7.03 -13.94 -11.44
C GLU A 300 6.34 -15.31 -11.68
N TYR A 301 6.66 -16.01 -12.78
CA TYR A 301 6.26 -17.40 -12.99
C TYR A 301 7.03 -18.39 -12.10
N ARG A 302 8.35 -18.21 -11.95
CA ARG A 302 9.24 -19.14 -11.21
C ARG A 302 9.28 -18.92 -9.69
N PHE A 303 8.94 -17.72 -9.21
CA PHE A 303 9.01 -17.34 -7.80
C PHE A 303 7.68 -16.75 -7.31
N ASP A 304 7.36 -16.95 -6.03
CA ASP A 304 6.21 -16.29 -5.38
C ASP A 304 6.60 -14.88 -4.99
N VAL A 305 5.80 -13.89 -5.40
CA VAL A 305 6.05 -12.48 -5.14
C VAL A 305 5.72 -12.15 -3.69
N LYS A 306 6.73 -11.76 -2.90
CA LYS A 306 6.54 -11.32 -1.50
C LYS A 306 6.30 -9.83 -1.41
N LYS A 307 7.10 -9.04 -2.13
CA LYS A 307 7.01 -7.57 -2.19
C LYS A 307 7.32 -7.12 -3.61
N VAL A 308 6.60 -6.14 -4.14
CA VAL A 308 6.91 -5.50 -5.43
C VAL A 308 6.48 -4.05 -5.42
N VAL A 309 7.29 -3.18 -6.03
CA VAL A 309 6.99 -1.76 -6.25
C VAL A 309 7.46 -1.37 -7.64
N ASN A 310 6.65 -0.59 -8.35
CA ASN A 310 6.93 -0.12 -9.71
C ASN A 310 7.08 1.40 -9.69
N GLY A 311 7.97 1.92 -10.52
CA GLY A 311 8.25 3.35 -10.59
C GLY A 311 8.50 3.83 -12.01
N ARG A 312 8.56 5.15 -12.14
CA ARG A 312 9.07 5.85 -13.33
C ARG A 312 10.24 6.71 -12.88
N ASN A 313 11.38 6.60 -13.56
CA ASN A 313 12.51 7.48 -13.34
C ASN A 313 12.45 8.66 -14.30
N HIS A 314 12.74 9.84 -13.77
CA HIS A 314 12.51 11.17 -14.35
C HIS A 314 13.82 11.93 -14.60
N PHE A 315 14.95 11.19 -14.63
CA PHE A 315 16.31 11.71 -14.42
C PHE A 315 16.78 12.76 -15.46
N ILE A 316 16.38 12.63 -16.72
CA ILE A 316 16.94 13.44 -17.83
C ILE A 316 16.03 14.61 -18.20
N LEU A 317 14.73 14.36 -18.35
CA LEU A 317 13.70 15.39 -18.59
C LEU A 317 12.41 14.99 -17.84
N PRO A 318 12.11 15.54 -16.65
CA PRO A 318 11.11 14.97 -15.75
C PRO A 318 9.68 14.82 -16.31
N PHE A 319 9.31 15.62 -17.30
CA PHE A 319 7.97 15.65 -17.89
C PHE A 319 7.85 14.85 -19.21
N ILE A 320 8.96 14.38 -19.77
CA ILE A 320 9.03 13.74 -21.09
C ILE A 320 9.63 12.32 -20.99
N VAL A 321 10.68 12.18 -20.19
CA VAL A 321 11.49 10.95 -20.07
C VAL A 321 11.08 10.20 -18.81
N GLN A 322 10.18 9.24 -18.97
CA GLN A 322 9.72 8.34 -17.90
C GLN A 322 10.24 6.92 -18.13
N ILE A 323 11.40 6.58 -17.56
CA ILE A 323 11.97 5.23 -17.68
C ILE A 323 11.27 4.29 -16.69
N PRO A 324 10.58 3.22 -17.14
CA PRO A 324 9.93 2.25 -16.26
C PRO A 324 10.95 1.35 -15.54
N TYR A 325 10.91 1.38 -14.20
CA TYR A 325 11.70 0.49 -13.35
C TYR A 325 10.83 -0.19 -12.30
N TYR A 326 11.30 -1.28 -11.74
CA TYR A 326 10.67 -1.98 -10.63
C TYR A 326 11.71 -2.44 -9.61
N PHE A 327 11.29 -2.65 -8.38
CA PHE A 327 12.02 -3.46 -7.42
C PHE A 327 11.08 -4.47 -6.76
N TRP A 328 11.61 -5.66 -6.49
CA TRP A 328 10.84 -6.87 -6.26
C TRP A 328 11.62 -7.80 -5.33
N ILE A 329 10.89 -8.48 -4.44
CA ILE A 329 11.37 -9.52 -3.54
C ILE A 329 10.46 -10.73 -3.74
N GLY A 330 11.05 -11.88 -3.99
CA GLY A 330 10.34 -13.15 -4.12
C GLY A 330 11.06 -14.31 -3.46
N GLN A 331 10.38 -15.46 -3.45
CA GLN A 331 10.83 -16.68 -2.81
C GLN A 331 10.50 -17.88 -3.70
N ARG A 332 11.25 -18.99 -3.57
CA ARG A 332 10.92 -20.24 -4.27
C ARG A 332 9.49 -20.67 -3.94
N LYS A 333 8.72 -21.11 -4.94
CA LYS A 333 7.32 -21.50 -4.73
C LYS A 333 7.25 -22.75 -3.86
N SER A 334 6.47 -22.70 -2.78
CA SER A 334 6.34 -23.85 -1.88
C SER A 334 5.75 -25.05 -2.66
N SER A 335 6.21 -26.26 -2.37
CA SER A 335 5.76 -27.48 -3.07
C SER A 335 4.35 -27.94 -2.68
N VAL A 336 3.61 -27.13 -1.93
CA VAL A 336 2.30 -27.45 -1.37
C VAL A 336 1.23 -27.45 -2.48
N SER A 337 0.68 -28.65 -2.73
CA SER A 337 -0.52 -28.88 -3.57
C SER A 337 -0.41 -28.54 -5.07
N LYS A 338 0.23 -29.43 -5.84
CA LYS A 338 0.04 -29.54 -7.31
C LYS A 338 -1.40 -29.88 -7.76
N LYS A 339 -2.38 -29.98 -6.84
CA LYS A 339 -3.80 -30.24 -7.18
C LYS A 339 -4.54 -29.01 -7.71
N GLY A 340 -4.03 -27.80 -7.46
CA GLY A 340 -4.59 -26.54 -7.99
C GLY A 340 -4.19 -26.22 -9.44
N ARG A 341 -4.13 -27.21 -10.35
CA ARG A 341 -3.87 -26.92 -11.77
C ARG A 341 -5.09 -26.27 -12.39
N PHE A 342 -4.89 -25.09 -13.01
CA PHE A 342 -5.80 -24.55 -14.00
C PHE A 342 -6.11 -25.63 -15.04
N LEU A 343 -7.39 -25.99 -15.17
CA LEU A 343 -7.86 -26.67 -16.37
C LEU A 343 -7.80 -25.62 -17.49
N LEU A 344 -6.82 -25.75 -18.38
CA LEU A 344 -6.90 -25.12 -19.69
C LEU A 344 -8.23 -25.55 -20.33
N PRO A 345 -9.05 -24.62 -20.86
CA PRO A 345 -10.18 -25.00 -21.68
C PRO A 345 -9.66 -25.90 -22.81
N LYS A 346 -10.15 -27.14 -22.88
CA LYS A 346 -9.97 -27.94 -24.09
C LYS A 346 -10.56 -27.12 -25.24
N PRO A 347 -9.89 -27.00 -26.40
CA PRO A 347 -10.49 -26.33 -27.53
C PRO A 347 -11.79 -27.05 -27.89
N VAL A 348 -12.90 -26.31 -27.91
CA VAL A 348 -14.16 -26.83 -28.42
C VAL A 348 -14.01 -26.93 -29.93
N SER A 349 -13.68 -28.12 -30.41
CA SER A 349 -13.65 -28.44 -31.83
C SER A 349 -15.07 -28.34 -32.38
N SER A 350 -15.38 -27.21 -33.02
CA SER A 350 -16.66 -26.99 -33.70
C SER A 350 -16.79 -27.93 -34.89
N ASN A 351 -17.69 -28.91 -34.79
CA ASN A 351 -18.05 -29.78 -35.92
C ASN A 351 -18.68 -28.94 -37.05
N LEU A 352 -17.95 -28.73 -38.15
CA LEU A 352 -18.52 -28.30 -39.42
C LEU A 352 -17.59 -28.72 -40.58
N ALA A 353 -18.18 -28.87 -41.76
CA ALA A 353 -17.61 -29.43 -43.00
C ALA A 353 -17.28 -30.94 -42.93
N ALA A 354 -17.82 -31.66 -43.90
CA ALA A 354 -17.55 -33.07 -44.18
C ALA A 354 -17.17 -33.24 -45.65
N GLY A 355 -16.46 -34.32 -45.98
CA GLY A 355 -16.25 -34.79 -47.35
C GLY A 355 -14.78 -34.83 -47.79
N LEU A 356 -14.45 -35.91 -48.53
CA LEU A 356 -13.19 -36.15 -49.25
C LEU A 356 -11.98 -36.39 -48.31
N SER A 357 -11.60 -37.65 -48.05
CA SER A 357 -10.73 -38.51 -48.88
C SER A 357 -9.25 -38.07 -48.88
N SER A 358 -8.28 -38.91 -48.48
CA SER A 358 -8.40 -40.31 -48.00
C SER A 358 -7.35 -40.61 -46.88
N ASP A 359 -6.60 -41.71 -46.68
CA ASP A 359 -6.22 -42.90 -47.45
C ASP A 359 -5.90 -44.12 -46.53
N GLU A 360 -5.48 -45.21 -47.16
CA GLU A 360 -4.84 -46.48 -46.73
C GLU A 360 -3.94 -46.46 -45.46
N GLU A 361 -3.59 -47.55 -44.77
CA GLU A 361 -4.05 -48.97 -44.66
C GLU A 361 -3.28 -49.61 -43.46
N ILE A 362 -3.93 -50.26 -42.49
CA ILE A 362 -3.38 -51.38 -41.68
C ILE A 362 -4.55 -52.28 -41.24
N ASP A 363 -4.44 -53.60 -41.46
CA ASP A 363 -5.46 -54.60 -41.14
C ASP A 363 -5.67 -54.90 -39.64
N GLU A 364 -6.88 -55.36 -39.32
CA GLU A 364 -7.22 -56.14 -38.10
C GLU A 364 -7.53 -57.60 -38.51
N PRO A 365 -7.53 -58.56 -37.57
CA PRO A 365 -8.83 -59.20 -37.34
C PRO A 365 -9.17 -59.55 -35.87
N THR A 366 -10.36 -59.11 -35.46
CA THR A 366 -11.21 -59.66 -34.38
C THR A 366 -11.66 -61.11 -34.68
N LEU A 367 -12.14 -61.98 -33.77
CA LEU A 367 -12.59 -61.96 -32.35
C LEU A 367 -11.97 -63.23 -31.64
N HIS A 368 -12.34 -63.79 -30.47
CA HIS A 368 -13.43 -63.65 -29.48
C HIS A 368 -13.00 -64.29 -28.13
N HIS A 369 -13.51 -63.84 -26.96
CA HIS A 369 -14.23 -64.65 -25.93
C HIS A 369 -14.46 -63.87 -24.60
N LEU A 370 -15.32 -64.39 -23.72
CA LEU A 370 -15.80 -63.77 -22.48
C LEU A 370 -15.69 -64.70 -21.25
N ASN A 371 -15.47 -64.09 -20.08
CA ASN A 371 -15.76 -64.55 -18.71
C ASN A 371 -15.04 -65.78 -18.10
N VAL A 372 -14.79 -65.64 -16.79
CA VAL A 372 -14.72 -66.59 -15.63
C VAL A 372 -13.92 -65.81 -14.56
N SER A 373 -14.56 -64.99 -13.71
CA SER A 373 -15.32 -65.31 -12.47
C SER A 373 -14.45 -65.75 -11.29
N ASP A 374 -14.60 -65.04 -10.15
CA ASP A 374 -14.55 -65.49 -8.73
C ASP A 374 -14.36 -64.28 -7.79
N LEU A 375 -14.81 -64.23 -6.53
CA LEU A 375 -15.86 -64.95 -5.79
C LEU A 375 -16.37 -64.03 -4.64
N ARG A 376 -17.51 -64.34 -3.99
CA ARG A 376 -18.01 -63.62 -2.78
C ARG A 376 -17.96 -64.55 -1.51
N PRO A 377 -18.58 -64.26 -0.34
CA PRO A 377 -17.82 -63.68 0.79
C PRO A 377 -18.13 -64.29 2.19
N ARG A 378 -17.64 -63.61 3.25
CA ARG A 378 -18.14 -63.56 4.65
C ARG A 378 -17.93 -64.76 5.61
N SER A 379 -17.47 -64.41 6.81
CA SER A 379 -17.87 -64.98 8.10
C SER A 379 -17.87 -63.88 9.19
N MET A 380 -18.24 -64.19 10.45
CA MET A 380 -18.50 -63.23 11.55
C MET A 380 -18.06 -63.79 12.92
N SER A 381 -18.21 -62.99 14.00
CA SER A 381 -18.26 -63.34 15.44
C SER A 381 -16.90 -63.69 16.13
N THR A 382 -16.45 -63.00 17.20
CA THR A 382 -16.74 -63.05 18.68
C THR A 382 -15.61 -63.79 19.45
N ASP A 383 -15.08 -63.41 20.62
CA ASP A 383 -15.14 -62.20 21.48
C ASP A 383 -13.72 -61.99 22.15
N SER A 384 -13.39 -61.69 23.42
CA SER A 384 -14.07 -61.53 24.75
C SER A 384 -13.09 -60.90 25.79
N ASN A 385 -13.55 -60.67 27.04
CA ASN A 385 -12.76 -60.52 28.30
C ASN A 385 -11.85 -59.27 28.47
N SER A 386 -12.00 -58.36 29.46
CA SER A 386 -11.98 -58.41 30.97
C SER A 386 -10.60 -58.00 31.56
N SER A 387 -10.40 -57.30 32.68
CA SER A 387 -11.27 -56.58 33.66
C SER A 387 -10.39 -55.91 34.76
N GLN A 388 -10.91 -54.89 35.49
CA GLN A 388 -10.32 -54.25 36.70
C GLN A 388 -8.98 -53.46 36.49
N GLY A 389 -8.58 -52.48 37.32
CA GLY A 389 -9.31 -51.70 38.35
C GLY A 389 -8.47 -51.25 39.56
N SER A 390 -7.96 -49.99 39.61
CA SER A 390 -7.29 -49.41 40.80
C SER A 390 -7.11 -47.87 40.78
N ILE A 391 -7.09 -47.25 41.97
CA ILE A 391 -6.86 -45.83 42.35
C ILE A 391 -6.15 -45.86 43.72
N PRO A 392 -5.33 -44.88 44.21
CA PRO A 392 -4.93 -43.56 43.69
C PRO A 392 -3.38 -43.39 43.55
N ASP A 393 -2.90 -42.20 43.14
CA ASP A 393 -2.11 -41.29 44.02
C ASP A 393 -1.53 -40.04 43.32
N SER A 394 -1.03 -39.10 44.12
CA SER A 394 -0.34 -37.85 43.76
C SER A 394 0.61 -37.50 44.91
N PRO A 395 1.79 -36.86 44.71
CA PRO A 395 1.88 -35.58 43.99
C PRO A 395 3.20 -35.26 43.24
N SER A 396 3.19 -34.08 42.59
CA SER A 396 4.32 -33.14 42.40
C SER A 396 5.63 -33.57 41.73
N SER A 397 5.93 -32.95 40.58
CA SER A 397 7.27 -32.41 40.27
C SER A 397 7.19 -31.28 39.23
N VAL A 398 7.93 -30.19 39.42
CA VAL A 398 8.01 -29.05 38.46
C VAL A 398 8.97 -29.40 37.32
N GLY A 399 8.60 -29.12 36.05
CA GLY A 399 9.53 -29.33 34.92
C GLY A 399 9.09 -28.78 33.56
N SER A 400 9.98 -28.01 32.92
CA SER A 400 10.04 -27.62 31.49
C SER A 400 8.87 -26.86 30.85
N SER A 401 9.11 -25.58 30.51
CA SER A 401 8.19 -24.70 29.75
C SER A 401 8.19 -24.94 28.22
N SER A 402 8.50 -26.16 27.75
CA SER A 402 8.63 -26.47 26.31
C SER A 402 7.29 -26.81 25.64
N THR A 403 6.36 -27.42 26.36
CA THR A 403 5.13 -28.01 25.81
C THR A 403 4.15 -26.98 25.25
N LEU A 404 4.07 -25.80 25.87
CA LEU A 404 3.15 -24.71 25.47
C LEU A 404 3.49 -24.11 24.10
N VAL A 405 4.77 -24.05 23.73
CA VAL A 405 5.19 -23.51 22.42
C VAL A 405 4.80 -24.46 21.29
N ALA A 406 4.89 -25.77 21.52
CA ALA A 406 4.51 -26.79 20.55
C ALA A 406 2.99 -26.81 20.27
N SER A 407 2.16 -26.74 21.31
CA SER A 407 0.69 -26.75 21.13
C SER A 407 0.18 -25.49 20.45
N VAL A 408 0.63 -24.29 20.87
CA VAL A 408 0.22 -23.00 20.27
C VAL A 408 0.57 -22.93 18.77
N ASN A 409 1.76 -23.41 18.37
CA ASN A 409 2.14 -23.46 16.96
C ASN A 409 1.22 -24.37 16.14
N SER A 410 0.77 -25.51 16.71
CA SER A 410 -0.17 -26.41 16.03
C SER A 410 -1.55 -25.75 15.82
N SER A 411 -2.06 -25.04 16.83
CA SER A 411 -3.35 -24.32 16.75
C SER A 411 -3.30 -23.16 15.76
N LYS A 412 -2.22 -22.36 15.74
CA LYS A 412 -2.09 -21.26 14.76
C LYS A 412 -2.00 -21.77 13.33
N ALA A 413 -1.22 -22.83 13.08
CA ALA A 413 -1.14 -23.45 11.76
C ALA A 413 -2.48 -24.07 11.31
N LEU A 414 -3.27 -24.64 12.23
CA LEU A 414 -4.61 -25.14 11.93
C LEU A 414 -5.56 -24.01 11.54
N LEU A 415 -5.56 -22.91 12.30
CA LEU A 415 -6.42 -21.74 12.07
C LEU A 415 -6.06 -21.01 10.77
N GLU A 416 -4.76 -20.90 10.45
CA GLU A 416 -4.28 -20.35 9.18
C GLU A 416 -4.73 -21.24 8.01
N LYS A 417 -4.56 -22.56 8.10
CA LYS A 417 -5.03 -23.51 7.09
C LYS A 417 -6.55 -23.49 6.91
N GLN A 418 -7.34 -23.35 7.98
CA GLN A 418 -8.78 -23.15 7.91
C GLN A 418 -9.13 -21.82 7.20
N THR A 419 -8.40 -20.75 7.52
CA THR A 419 -8.57 -19.44 6.85
C THR A 419 -8.30 -19.55 5.36
N GLU A 420 -7.22 -20.21 4.95
CA GLU A 420 -6.85 -20.38 3.53
C GLU A 420 -7.86 -21.24 2.75
N ILE A 421 -8.30 -22.36 3.33
CA ILE A 421 -9.32 -23.24 2.73
C ILE A 421 -10.62 -22.48 2.46
N ARG A 422 -10.97 -21.53 3.34
CA ARG A 422 -12.28 -20.88 3.36
C ARG A 422 -12.36 -19.55 2.62
N PHE A 423 -11.37 -18.69 2.82
CA PHE A 423 -11.37 -17.32 2.29
C PHE A 423 -10.32 -17.09 1.18
N GLY A 424 -9.47 -18.09 0.91
CA GLY A 424 -8.31 -17.97 0.04
C GLY A 424 -7.04 -17.54 0.78
N SER A 425 -5.91 -17.53 0.08
CA SER A 425 -4.59 -17.25 0.66
C SER A 425 -4.49 -15.85 1.29
N LYS A 426 -3.65 -15.74 2.32
CA LYS A 426 -3.31 -14.46 2.95
C LYS A 426 -2.23 -13.70 2.16
N LEU A 427 -2.29 -12.36 2.18
CA LEU A 427 -1.26 -11.44 1.67
C LEU A 427 -0.33 -10.88 2.76
N SER A 428 -0.77 -10.96 4.02
CA SER A 428 -0.02 -10.68 5.25
C SER A 428 -0.69 -11.45 6.39
N GLN A 429 -0.11 -11.48 7.61
CA GLN A 429 -0.66 -12.25 8.73
C GLN A 429 -2.15 -11.91 9.03
N TRP A 430 -2.56 -10.67 8.76
CA TRP A 430 -3.93 -10.18 8.96
C TRP A 430 -4.81 -10.17 7.70
N ARG A 431 -4.24 -10.00 6.49
CA ARG A 431 -5.02 -9.63 5.30
C ARG A 431 -5.24 -10.77 4.31
N LEU A 432 -6.48 -10.92 3.85
CA LEU A 432 -6.87 -11.87 2.80
C LEU A 432 -6.54 -11.36 1.39
N SER A 433 -6.39 -12.28 0.43
CA SER A 433 -6.22 -11.91 -0.97
C SER A 433 -7.50 -11.29 -1.58
N TYR A 434 -7.28 -10.35 -2.49
CA TYR A 434 -8.30 -9.63 -3.25
C TYR A 434 -7.70 -9.18 -4.59
N ASN A 435 -8.55 -8.80 -5.56
CA ASN A 435 -8.08 -8.29 -6.84
C ASN A 435 -8.25 -6.75 -6.94
N PRO A 436 -7.24 -5.94 -6.60
CA PRO A 436 -7.32 -4.48 -6.70
C PRO A 436 -7.41 -3.93 -8.14
N THR A 437 -7.43 -4.74 -9.20
CA THR A 437 -7.73 -4.23 -10.56
C THR A 437 -9.23 -4.04 -10.81
N LEU A 438 -10.10 -4.51 -9.91
CA LEU A 438 -11.55 -4.37 -10.04
C LEU A 438 -12.00 -2.91 -9.81
N SER A 439 -13.00 -2.46 -10.57
CA SER A 439 -13.56 -1.10 -10.51
C SER A 439 -14.03 -0.68 -9.12
N CYS A 440 -14.62 -1.62 -8.36
CA CYS A 440 -15.05 -1.41 -6.97
C CYS A 440 -13.91 -1.00 -6.02
N HIS A 441 -12.65 -1.31 -6.36
CA HIS A 441 -11.47 -0.89 -5.59
C HIS A 441 -10.73 0.28 -6.25
N THR A 442 -10.57 0.30 -7.58
CA THR A 442 -9.80 1.34 -8.29
C THR A 442 -10.47 2.71 -8.32
N GLN A 443 -11.75 2.81 -7.98
CA GLN A 443 -12.44 4.08 -7.75
C GLN A 443 -11.85 4.88 -6.56
N PHE A 444 -11.22 4.20 -5.58
CA PHE A 444 -10.64 4.85 -4.41
C PHE A 444 -9.18 5.24 -4.65
N ARG A 445 -8.86 6.52 -4.42
CA ARG A 445 -7.49 7.07 -4.58
C ARG A 445 -6.71 7.12 -3.27
N SER A 446 -7.43 7.12 -2.14
CA SER A 446 -6.90 7.13 -0.77
C SER A 446 -7.94 6.55 0.20
N TYR A 447 -7.57 6.41 1.47
CA TYR A 447 -8.52 6.26 2.57
C TYR A 447 -9.41 7.50 2.70
N ILE A 448 -10.65 7.28 3.14
CA ILE A 448 -11.62 8.37 3.36
C ILE A 448 -11.28 9.09 4.67
N TYR A 449 -11.14 8.32 5.75
CA TYR A 449 -10.93 8.81 7.11
C TYR A 449 -9.54 8.41 7.65
N ALA A 450 -8.89 9.30 8.40
CA ALA A 450 -7.64 9.01 9.10
C ALA A 450 -7.85 8.54 10.57
N PHE A 451 -9.06 8.79 11.10
CA PHE A 451 -9.54 8.48 12.44
C PHE A 451 -11.06 8.24 12.38
N THR A 452 -11.64 7.60 13.39
CA THR A 452 -13.06 7.18 13.43
C THR A 452 -13.94 8.18 14.18
N TRP A 453 -15.21 8.33 13.75
CA TRP A 453 -16.21 9.27 14.29
C TRP A 453 -17.31 8.56 15.12
N GLU A 454 -16.92 7.55 15.90
CA GLU A 454 -17.80 6.79 16.81
C GLU A 454 -17.13 6.65 18.17
N ASP A 455 -17.89 6.49 19.25
CA ASP A 455 -17.33 6.32 20.60
C ASP A 455 -17.14 4.83 20.97
N PRO A 456 -15.91 4.28 20.90
CA PRO A 456 -15.66 2.89 21.22
C PRO A 456 -15.88 2.56 22.70
N ARG A 457 -15.96 3.54 23.61
CA ARG A 457 -16.28 3.27 25.02
C ARG A 457 -17.74 2.85 25.19
N ILE A 458 -18.67 3.61 24.59
CA ILE A 458 -20.09 3.25 24.56
C ILE A 458 -20.29 1.93 23.81
N ASP A 459 -19.53 1.70 22.73
CA ASP A 459 -19.62 0.44 22.00
C ASP A 459 -19.14 -0.74 22.86
N LEU A 460 -18.06 -0.59 23.65
CA LEU A 460 -17.60 -1.60 24.61
C LEU A 460 -18.61 -1.86 25.74
N GLU A 461 -19.19 -0.80 26.31
CA GLU A 461 -20.23 -0.88 27.35
C GLU A 461 -21.48 -1.62 26.86
N VAL A 462 -21.94 -1.33 25.63
CA VAL A 462 -23.14 -1.93 25.05
C VAL A 462 -22.89 -3.35 24.55
N LEU A 463 -21.75 -3.59 23.88
CA LEU A 463 -21.44 -4.88 23.30
C LEU A 463 -21.17 -5.94 24.36
N ASN A 464 -20.57 -5.58 25.51
CA ASN A 464 -20.08 -6.50 26.55
C ASN A 464 -19.29 -7.67 25.92
N LEU A 465 -18.06 -7.37 25.50
CA LEU A 465 -17.22 -8.29 24.73
C LEU A 465 -16.61 -9.39 25.60
N GLU A 466 -16.63 -10.61 25.09
CA GLU A 466 -16.06 -11.81 25.71
C GLU A 466 -15.03 -12.47 24.78
N ARG A 467 -14.15 -13.33 25.34
CA ARG A 467 -13.00 -13.87 24.60
C ARG A 467 -13.36 -14.87 23.50
N ASP A 468 -14.54 -15.50 23.53
CA ASP A 468 -15.02 -16.36 22.44
C ASP A 468 -15.75 -15.56 21.34
N ASP A 469 -15.88 -14.24 21.46
CA ASP A 469 -16.57 -13.43 20.47
C ASP A 469 -15.94 -13.53 19.08
N VAL A 470 -16.82 -13.51 18.08
CA VAL A 470 -16.51 -13.41 16.65
C VAL A 470 -17.23 -12.17 16.15
N MET A 471 -16.46 -11.10 15.99
CA MET A 471 -16.97 -9.78 15.62
C MET A 471 -16.94 -9.56 14.11
N PHE A 472 -17.98 -8.91 13.58
CA PHE A 472 -17.95 -8.24 12.28
C PHE A 472 -17.84 -6.73 12.50
N VAL A 473 -16.87 -6.06 11.88
CA VAL A 473 -16.61 -4.62 12.08
C VAL A 473 -16.22 -3.98 10.74
N ILE A 474 -16.83 -2.86 10.39
CA ILE A 474 -16.39 -2.07 9.23
C ILE A 474 -15.03 -1.45 9.56
N THR A 475 -14.01 -1.62 8.69
CA THR A 475 -12.62 -1.25 9.04
C THR A 475 -12.48 0.23 9.39
N SER A 476 -13.07 1.12 8.59
CA SER A 476 -12.88 2.57 8.71
C SER A 476 -11.38 2.93 8.84
N ALA A 477 -11.01 3.82 9.75
CA ALA A 477 -9.61 4.11 10.08
C ALA A 477 -8.94 3.06 10.99
N GLY A 478 -9.67 2.05 11.45
CA GLY A 478 -9.18 0.93 12.26
C GLY A 478 -9.17 1.16 13.77
N ASP A 479 -9.64 2.30 14.27
CA ASP A 479 -9.52 2.67 15.69
C ASP A 479 -10.40 1.80 16.59
N ASN A 480 -11.70 1.70 16.29
CA ASN A 480 -12.63 0.92 17.11
C ASN A 480 -12.23 -0.57 17.14
N ALA A 481 -11.75 -1.12 16.03
CA ALA A 481 -11.22 -2.48 15.98
C ALA A 481 -10.00 -2.69 16.92
N LEU A 482 -9.13 -1.68 17.07
CA LEU A 482 -7.99 -1.73 17.99
C LEU A 482 -8.43 -1.61 19.45
N GLU A 483 -9.45 -0.80 19.75
CA GLU A 483 -10.06 -0.71 21.09
C GLU A 483 -10.77 -2.03 21.46
N TYR A 484 -11.53 -2.65 20.55
CA TYR A 484 -12.16 -3.95 20.78
C TYR A 484 -11.13 -5.06 21.00
N ALA A 485 -10.03 -5.05 20.23
CA ALA A 485 -8.92 -5.99 20.43
C ALA A 485 -8.21 -5.79 21.79
N LEU A 486 -8.02 -4.54 22.22
CA LEU A 486 -7.38 -4.19 23.50
C LEU A 486 -8.21 -4.62 24.70
N HIS A 487 -9.50 -4.23 24.73
CA HIS A 487 -10.35 -4.37 25.91
C HIS A 487 -11.13 -5.69 25.94
N GLY A 488 -11.72 -6.11 24.82
CA GLY A 488 -12.52 -7.34 24.75
C GLY A 488 -11.71 -8.62 24.49
N GLN A 489 -10.57 -8.49 23.80
CA GLN A 489 -9.73 -9.62 23.34
C GLN A 489 -10.54 -10.74 22.64
N PRO A 490 -11.46 -10.41 21.70
CA PRO A 490 -12.29 -11.39 21.02
C PRO A 490 -11.46 -12.37 20.18
N SER A 491 -11.97 -13.60 20.01
CA SER A 491 -11.29 -14.66 19.26
C SER A 491 -11.01 -14.28 17.78
N ARG A 492 -11.89 -13.46 17.20
CA ARG A 492 -11.81 -13.01 15.81
C ARG A 492 -12.50 -11.65 15.62
N ILE A 493 -11.83 -10.75 14.89
CA ILE A 493 -12.44 -9.53 14.35
C ILE A 493 -12.33 -9.59 12.82
N HIS A 494 -13.47 -9.67 12.14
CA HIS A 494 -13.58 -9.51 10.69
C HIS A 494 -13.66 -8.02 10.35
N CYS A 495 -12.51 -7.42 10.03
CA CYS A 495 -12.44 -6.02 9.60
C CYS A 495 -12.76 -5.94 8.09
N VAL A 496 -13.87 -5.29 7.72
CA VAL A 496 -14.39 -5.29 6.34
C VAL A 496 -14.39 -3.89 5.74
N ASP A 497 -13.83 -3.75 4.53
CA ASP A 497 -13.92 -2.50 3.76
C ASP A 497 -13.77 -2.75 2.26
N MET A 498 -14.58 -2.07 1.44
CA MET A 498 -14.44 -2.11 -0.02
C MET A 498 -13.28 -1.23 -0.51
N ASN A 499 -12.92 -0.19 0.24
CA ASN A 499 -11.78 0.68 -0.05
C ASN A 499 -10.48 -0.02 0.38
N PRO A 500 -9.57 -0.38 -0.55
CA PRO A 500 -8.32 -1.05 -0.21
C PRO A 500 -7.42 -0.20 0.71
N CYS A 501 -7.56 1.12 0.66
CA CYS A 501 -6.74 2.08 1.40
C CYS A 501 -7.10 2.20 2.89
N GLN A 502 -8.36 1.99 3.28
CA GLN A 502 -8.76 1.88 4.68
C GLN A 502 -8.09 0.65 5.32
N ASN A 503 -8.18 -0.48 4.62
CA ASN A 503 -7.44 -1.69 4.98
C ASN A 503 -5.89 -1.51 4.89
N HIS A 504 -5.35 -0.62 4.04
CA HIS A 504 -3.91 -0.28 4.09
C HIS A 504 -3.53 0.54 5.34
N LEU A 505 -4.46 1.33 5.91
CA LEU A 505 -4.23 2.12 7.12
C LEU A 505 -4.26 1.26 8.39
N LEU A 506 -5.27 0.40 8.56
CA LEU A 506 -5.27 -0.57 9.67
C LEU A 506 -4.05 -1.51 9.57
N GLU A 507 -3.71 -2.00 8.38
CA GLU A 507 -2.51 -2.83 8.17
C GLU A 507 -1.20 -2.09 8.51
N LEU A 508 -1.14 -0.76 8.36
CA LEU A 508 -0.01 0.06 8.82
C LEU A 508 0.02 0.22 10.35
N LYS A 509 -1.13 0.50 10.99
CA LYS A 509 -1.23 0.58 12.46
C LYS A 509 -0.79 -0.74 13.11
N LEU A 510 -1.27 -1.87 12.59
CA LEU A 510 -0.92 -3.22 13.07
C LEU A 510 0.57 -3.55 12.87
N ALA A 511 1.15 -3.25 11.70
CA ALA A 511 2.58 -3.41 11.45
C ALA A 511 3.42 -2.53 12.41
N ALA A 512 2.96 -1.31 12.71
CA ALA A 512 3.65 -0.40 13.58
C ALA A 512 3.63 -0.87 15.05
N ILE A 513 2.48 -1.32 15.57
CA ILE A 513 2.36 -1.95 16.90
C ILE A 513 3.31 -3.15 17.02
N GLN A 514 3.32 -4.04 16.02
CA GLN A 514 4.14 -5.26 16.09
C GLN A 514 5.65 -4.99 16.03
N LYS A 515 6.10 -3.95 15.29
CA LYS A 515 7.53 -3.76 14.95
C LYS A 515 8.23 -2.57 15.62
N LEU A 516 7.56 -1.44 15.83
CA LEU A 516 8.20 -0.21 16.30
C LEU A 516 8.30 -0.13 17.83
N PRO A 517 9.14 0.75 18.40
CA PRO A 517 8.97 1.23 19.77
C PRO A 517 7.75 2.17 19.88
N TYR A 518 7.25 2.38 21.11
CA TYR A 518 6.12 3.28 21.36
C TYR A 518 6.38 4.71 20.86
N THR A 519 7.62 5.20 20.95
CA THR A 519 8.00 6.57 20.52
C THR A 519 7.82 6.81 19.02
N GLU A 520 8.26 5.88 18.15
CA GLU A 520 8.03 6.00 16.70
C GLU A 520 6.54 5.82 16.34
N PHE A 521 5.82 4.96 17.06
CA PHE A 521 4.37 4.78 16.90
C PHE A 521 3.57 6.04 17.31
N TRP A 522 3.92 6.65 18.44
CA TRP A 522 3.31 7.90 18.91
C TRP A 522 3.63 9.07 17.98
N GLN A 523 4.86 9.17 17.45
CA GLN A 523 5.17 10.14 16.40
C GLN A 523 4.26 9.95 15.17
N MET A 524 4.15 8.72 14.66
CA MET A 524 3.28 8.42 13.52
C MET A 524 1.81 8.76 13.80
N PHE A 525 1.19 8.22 14.85
CA PHE A 525 -0.26 8.27 15.04
C PHE A 525 -0.74 9.22 16.14
N GLY A 526 0.05 9.48 17.18
CA GLY A 526 -0.21 10.55 18.14
C GLY A 526 0.02 11.93 17.53
N GLU A 527 1.26 12.24 17.13
CA GLU A 527 1.64 13.54 16.54
C GLU A 527 1.23 13.72 15.08
N GLY A 528 0.93 12.62 14.37
CA GLY A 528 0.66 12.65 12.93
C GLY A 528 1.91 12.95 12.08
N ARG A 529 3.12 12.79 12.64
CA ARG A 529 4.39 13.33 12.11
C ARG A 529 5.58 12.43 12.42
N HIS A 530 6.32 12.02 11.41
CA HIS A 530 7.49 11.16 11.60
C HIS A 530 8.54 11.42 10.50
N ALA A 531 9.56 12.22 10.83
CA ALA A 531 10.57 12.72 9.88
C ALA A 531 11.24 11.61 9.03
N ASN A 532 11.42 10.42 9.62
CA ASN A 532 12.07 9.28 8.97
C ASN A 532 11.08 8.22 8.43
N PHE A 533 9.80 8.55 8.20
CA PHE A 533 8.78 7.55 7.79
C PHE A 533 9.21 6.73 6.56
N ARG A 534 9.80 7.40 5.56
CA ARG A 534 10.38 6.77 4.35
C ARG A 534 11.32 5.62 4.65
N ARG A 535 12.10 5.73 5.73
CA ARG A 535 13.09 4.73 6.15
C ARG A 535 12.39 3.59 6.88
N ILE A 536 11.66 3.88 7.96
CA ILE A 536 11.04 2.83 8.80
C ILE A 536 10.00 1.99 8.04
N LEU A 537 9.32 2.60 7.06
CA LEU A 537 8.43 1.89 6.14
C LEU A 537 9.13 0.73 5.41
N VAL A 538 10.40 0.90 5.03
CA VAL A 538 11.18 -0.09 4.27
C VAL A 538 12.03 -0.96 5.19
N ASP A 539 12.73 -0.36 6.16
CA ASP A 539 13.65 -1.05 7.08
C ASP A 539 12.96 -1.89 8.17
N GLN A 540 11.76 -1.49 8.61
CA GLN A 540 11.06 -2.09 9.77
C GLN A 540 9.68 -2.68 9.41
N LEU A 541 8.81 -1.88 8.78
CA LEU A 541 7.40 -2.24 8.58
C LEU A 541 7.17 -3.18 7.38
N SER A 542 8.00 -3.07 6.35
CA SER A 542 7.80 -3.67 5.03
C SER A 542 7.58 -5.18 5.04
N SER A 543 8.23 -5.91 5.97
CA SER A 543 8.11 -7.35 6.12
C SER A 543 6.69 -7.77 6.47
N SER A 544 5.99 -6.96 7.29
CA SER A 544 4.67 -7.26 7.84
C SER A 544 3.52 -6.77 6.96
N LEU A 545 3.74 -5.72 6.18
CA LEU A 545 2.76 -5.18 5.22
C LEU A 545 2.55 -6.12 4.02
N SER A 546 1.30 -6.27 3.57
CA SER A 546 1.00 -6.85 2.25
C SER A 546 1.65 -6.03 1.12
N SER A 547 1.97 -6.67 -0.02
CA SER A 547 2.58 -5.96 -1.15
C SER A 547 1.71 -4.81 -1.70
N PRO A 548 0.36 -4.89 -1.75
CA PRO A 548 -0.49 -3.74 -2.05
C PRO A 548 -0.33 -2.58 -1.05
N ALA A 549 -0.31 -2.85 0.27
CA ALA A 549 -0.11 -1.81 1.28
C ALA A 549 1.28 -1.17 1.19
N LEU A 550 2.33 -1.96 0.96
CA LEU A 550 3.67 -1.43 0.75
C LEU A 550 3.75 -0.51 -0.48
N GLN A 551 3.08 -0.84 -1.59
CA GLN A 551 3.01 0.02 -2.78
C GLN A 551 2.32 1.35 -2.47
N PHE A 552 1.13 1.29 -1.85
CA PHE A 552 0.37 2.48 -1.45
C PHE A 552 1.18 3.40 -0.52
N TRP A 553 1.81 2.84 0.53
CA TRP A 553 2.60 3.63 1.47
C TRP A 553 3.94 4.09 0.89
N TYR A 554 4.58 3.33 -0.01
CA TYR A 554 5.80 3.78 -0.67
C TYR A 554 5.53 4.92 -1.66
N LYS A 555 4.38 4.90 -2.35
CA LYS A 555 3.89 6.03 -3.14
C LYS A 555 3.63 7.25 -2.24
N ASN A 556 2.87 7.06 -1.16
CA ASN A 556 2.47 8.10 -0.21
C ASN A 556 3.47 8.33 0.94
N ARG A 557 4.76 8.03 0.73
CA ARG A 557 5.83 8.03 1.77
C ARG A 557 6.21 9.39 2.35
N GLY A 558 5.50 10.46 1.99
CA GLY A 558 5.59 11.79 2.59
C GLY A 558 4.38 12.17 3.47
N THR A 559 3.42 11.26 3.68
CA THR A 559 2.20 11.52 4.46
C THR A 559 2.49 12.05 5.88
N PHE A 560 3.53 11.53 6.52
CA PHE A 560 3.95 11.91 7.86
C PHE A 560 5.00 13.05 7.88
N ASP A 561 5.27 13.71 6.74
CA ASP A 561 6.22 14.84 6.68
C ASP A 561 5.64 16.11 7.33
N ALA A 562 4.34 16.33 7.16
CA ALA A 562 3.68 17.60 7.47
C ALA A 562 2.53 17.45 8.48
N CYS A 563 1.59 16.53 8.22
CA CYS A 563 0.52 16.08 9.12
C CYS A 563 -0.28 14.96 8.43
N PHE A 564 -0.26 13.75 9.00
CA PHE A 564 -1.08 12.60 8.56
C PHE A 564 -2.58 12.96 8.52
N TYR A 565 -3.08 13.69 9.52
CA TYR A 565 -4.48 14.08 9.63
C TYR A 565 -4.94 15.14 8.60
N GLU A 566 -4.01 15.81 7.91
CA GLU A 566 -4.34 16.71 6.78
C GLU A 566 -4.36 15.99 5.42
N THR A 567 -4.19 14.66 5.38
CA THR A 567 -4.27 13.82 4.17
C THR A 567 -5.48 12.87 4.18
N GLY A 568 -5.60 11.97 3.20
CA GLY A 568 -6.87 11.28 2.92
C GLY A 568 -7.91 12.22 2.28
N TYR A 569 -9.17 11.79 2.25
CA TYR A 569 -10.27 12.64 1.77
C TYR A 569 -10.71 13.63 2.88
N SER A 570 -10.95 13.15 4.10
CA SER A 570 -11.33 13.98 5.25
C SER A 570 -10.29 15.05 5.62
N GLY A 571 -9.01 14.84 5.29
CA GLY A 571 -7.96 15.84 5.43
C GLY A 571 -8.21 17.13 4.62
N LEU A 572 -9.10 17.12 3.60
CA LEU A 572 -9.59 18.35 2.97
C LEU A 572 -10.42 19.20 3.94
N ALA A 573 -11.33 18.59 4.70
CA ALA A 573 -12.14 19.30 5.70
C ALA A 573 -11.27 19.86 6.83
N LEU A 574 -10.29 19.10 7.33
CA LEU A 574 -9.36 19.59 8.38
C LEU A 574 -8.49 20.76 7.88
N ARG A 575 -8.07 20.76 6.62
CA ARG A 575 -7.36 21.91 6.01
C ARG A 575 -8.26 23.14 5.82
N LEU A 576 -9.52 22.94 5.44
CA LEU A 576 -10.51 24.02 5.34
C LEU A 576 -10.82 24.63 6.71
N PHE A 577 -11.08 23.81 7.72
CA PHE A 577 -11.30 24.25 9.11
C PHE A 577 -10.13 25.08 9.64
N LYS A 578 -8.90 24.56 9.52
CA LYS A 578 -7.64 25.25 9.85
C LYS A 578 -7.48 26.61 9.14
N TRP A 579 -7.99 26.74 7.91
CA TRP A 579 -7.95 28.00 7.14
C TRP A 579 -9.04 28.98 7.62
N LEU A 580 -10.26 28.51 7.87
CA LEU A 580 -11.37 29.30 8.43
C LEU A 580 -11.02 29.87 9.82
N VAL A 581 -10.51 29.04 10.73
CA VAL A 581 -10.06 29.43 12.08
C VAL A 581 -9.01 30.56 12.04
N ARG A 582 -8.13 30.56 11.03
CA ARG A 582 -7.13 31.62 10.84
C ARG A 582 -7.74 32.91 10.32
N ILE A 583 -8.60 32.84 9.30
CA ILE A 583 -9.23 34.04 8.71
C ILE A 583 -10.23 34.69 9.68
N LYS A 584 -10.91 33.89 10.51
CA LYS A 584 -11.82 34.38 11.56
C LYS A 584 -11.11 34.87 12.84
N GLY A 585 -9.78 34.80 12.91
CA GLY A 585 -8.99 35.21 14.09
C GLY A 585 -9.06 34.26 15.29
N LEU A 586 -9.86 33.19 15.23
CA LEU A 586 -10.16 32.24 16.33
C LEU A 586 -8.98 31.36 16.76
N SER A 587 -7.75 31.62 16.31
CA SER A 587 -6.61 30.70 16.47
C SER A 587 -6.17 30.53 17.93
N GLU A 588 -6.24 31.58 18.75
CA GLU A 588 -6.00 31.48 20.19
C GLU A 588 -7.23 30.93 20.92
N THR A 589 -8.45 31.29 20.52
CA THR A 589 -9.72 30.79 21.09
C THR A 589 -9.83 29.26 21.01
N VAL A 590 -9.57 28.65 19.84
CA VAL A 590 -9.66 27.18 19.69
C VAL A 590 -8.52 26.46 20.42
N LYS A 591 -7.37 27.12 20.57
CA LYS A 591 -6.23 26.62 21.36
C LYS A 591 -6.60 26.60 22.84
N GLU A 592 -7.14 27.70 23.37
CA GLU A 592 -7.64 27.82 24.75
C GLU A 592 -8.71 26.77 25.08
N ILE A 593 -9.68 26.58 24.19
CA ILE A 593 -10.66 25.47 24.24
C ILE A 593 -9.97 24.10 24.40
N THR A 594 -8.85 23.83 23.73
CA THR A 594 -8.12 22.55 23.85
C THR A 594 -7.15 22.46 25.03
N THR A 595 -6.93 23.54 25.78
CA THR A 595 -5.96 23.60 26.89
C THR A 595 -6.54 24.00 28.25
N THR A 596 -7.80 24.44 28.31
CA THR A 596 -8.47 24.79 29.57
C THR A 596 -8.71 23.57 30.47
N ASP A 597 -8.66 23.80 31.78
CA ASP A 597 -9.05 22.85 32.83
C ASP A 597 -10.47 23.12 33.37
N ASP A 598 -11.11 24.24 32.99
CA ASP A 598 -12.51 24.53 33.31
C ASP A 598 -13.40 24.40 32.07
N ILE A 599 -14.41 23.54 32.16
CA ILE A 599 -15.40 23.30 31.12
C ILE A 599 -16.34 24.48 30.90
N ARG A 600 -16.52 25.35 31.91
CA ARG A 600 -17.28 26.61 31.77
C ARG A 600 -16.57 27.60 30.87
N VAL A 601 -15.23 27.58 30.83
CA VAL A 601 -14.45 28.38 29.87
C VAL A 601 -14.60 27.79 28.46
N GLN A 602 -14.57 26.46 28.33
CA GLN A 602 -14.83 25.76 27.05
C GLN A 602 -16.22 26.11 26.47
N GLU A 603 -17.26 26.06 27.30
CA GLU A 603 -18.64 26.47 26.99
C GLU A 603 -18.74 27.97 26.67
N HIS A 604 -18.17 28.84 27.50
CA HIS A 604 -18.22 30.29 27.30
C HIS A 604 -17.58 30.71 25.97
N LEU A 605 -16.40 30.17 25.64
CA LEU A 605 -15.70 30.45 24.39
C LEU A 605 -16.47 29.90 23.17
N TRP A 606 -17.20 28.80 23.32
CA TRP A 606 -18.10 28.30 22.27
C TRP A 606 -19.22 29.29 21.98
N GLU A 607 -20.11 29.52 22.96
CA GLU A 607 -21.34 30.32 22.76
C GLU A 607 -21.05 31.79 22.45
N ASN A 608 -20.01 32.38 23.02
CA ASN A 608 -19.76 33.83 22.94
C ASN A 608 -18.72 34.22 21.88
N VAL A 609 -17.91 33.28 21.38
CA VAL A 609 -16.81 33.60 20.44
C VAL A 609 -16.84 32.73 19.18
N VAL A 610 -16.85 31.40 19.31
CA VAL A 610 -16.74 30.50 18.15
C VAL A 610 -18.07 30.40 17.38
N LYS A 611 -19.18 30.16 18.08
CA LYS A 611 -20.53 29.97 17.51
C LYS A 611 -21.07 31.23 16.81
N PRO A 612 -20.88 32.47 17.31
CA PRO A 612 -21.21 33.69 16.57
C PRO A 612 -20.28 33.96 15.37
N SER A 613 -19.09 33.35 15.35
CA SER A 613 -18.08 33.52 14.31
C SER A 613 -18.19 32.52 13.15
N THR A 614 -19.24 31.72 13.06
CA THR A 614 -19.47 30.74 11.99
C THR A 614 -19.67 31.38 10.59
N LEU A 615 -19.86 30.54 9.57
CA LEU A 615 -20.25 31.02 8.24
C LEU A 615 -21.78 31.30 8.21
N PRO A 616 -22.26 32.25 7.39
CA PRO A 616 -23.69 32.48 7.22
C PRO A 616 -24.44 31.21 6.83
N VAL A 617 -25.62 31.00 7.41
CA VAL A 617 -26.46 29.79 7.23
C VAL A 617 -26.60 29.41 5.75
N TRP A 618 -27.00 30.36 4.90
CA TRP A 618 -27.17 30.16 3.46
C TRP A 618 -25.92 29.64 2.74
N LEU A 619 -24.71 30.00 3.22
CA LEU A 619 -23.45 29.56 2.65
C LEU A 619 -23.11 28.13 3.08
N VAL A 620 -23.45 27.76 4.32
CA VAL A 620 -23.32 26.38 4.82
C VAL A 620 -24.30 25.47 4.07
N GLU A 621 -25.56 25.87 3.94
CA GLU A 621 -26.58 25.15 3.15
C GLU A 621 -26.16 25.00 1.68
N TRP A 622 -25.65 26.08 1.06
CA TRP A 622 -25.15 26.03 -0.31
C TRP A 622 -23.99 25.04 -0.45
N VAL A 623 -23.00 25.05 0.44
CA VAL A 623 -21.90 24.07 0.43
C VAL A 623 -22.42 22.63 0.60
N LEU A 624 -23.33 22.39 1.55
CA LEU A 624 -23.86 21.06 1.85
C LEU A 624 -24.79 20.52 0.74
N SER A 625 -25.41 21.38 -0.07
CA SER A 625 -26.22 20.96 -1.22
C SER A 625 -25.44 20.33 -2.38
N HIS A 626 -24.09 20.32 -2.34
CA HIS A 626 -23.23 19.75 -3.38
C HIS A 626 -22.78 18.31 -3.03
N PRO A 627 -23.28 17.24 -3.68
CA PRO A 627 -22.93 15.86 -3.33
C PRO A 627 -21.43 15.55 -3.49
N ALA A 628 -20.75 16.22 -4.43
CA ALA A 628 -19.32 16.11 -4.61
C ALA A 628 -18.52 16.66 -3.42
N PHE A 629 -19.04 17.64 -2.68
CA PHE A 629 -18.41 18.10 -1.43
C PHE A 629 -18.68 17.11 -0.30
N LEU A 630 -19.94 16.69 -0.12
CA LEU A 630 -20.34 15.70 0.90
C LEU A 630 -19.46 14.44 0.83
N TRP A 631 -19.35 13.84 -0.35
CA TRP A 631 -18.55 12.61 -0.53
C TRP A 631 -17.04 12.83 -0.39
N ASN A 632 -16.46 13.85 -1.03
CA ASN A 632 -14.99 14.00 -1.09
C ASN A 632 -14.38 14.75 0.11
N ALA A 633 -15.18 15.38 0.97
CA ALA A 633 -14.70 16.07 2.17
C ALA A 633 -15.24 15.47 3.48
N LEU A 634 -16.48 14.96 3.51
CA LEU A 634 -17.13 14.43 4.72
C LEU A 634 -17.35 12.91 4.66
N GLY A 635 -17.41 12.32 3.47
CA GLY A 635 -17.78 10.91 3.23
C GLY A 635 -19.29 10.63 3.27
N VAL A 636 -20.12 11.67 3.42
CA VAL A 636 -21.58 11.57 3.60
C VAL A 636 -22.28 11.25 2.27
N PRO A 637 -23.09 10.18 2.16
CA PRO A 637 -23.91 9.88 0.98
C PRO A 637 -25.19 10.73 0.89
N ILE A 638 -25.82 10.70 -0.28
CA ILE A 638 -27.10 11.41 -0.54
C ILE A 638 -28.24 10.85 0.32
N ASN A 639 -28.34 9.52 0.49
CA ASN A 639 -29.42 8.90 1.28
C ASN A 639 -29.33 9.28 2.77
N GLN A 640 -28.13 9.31 3.35
CA GLN A 640 -27.90 9.79 4.72
C GLN A 640 -28.22 11.29 4.87
N MET A 641 -27.77 12.13 3.92
CA MET A 641 -28.14 13.55 3.91
C MET A 641 -29.66 13.73 3.79
N LYS A 642 -30.35 12.89 3.02
CA LYS A 642 -31.81 12.93 2.95
C LYS A 642 -32.44 12.63 4.31
N MET A 643 -31.95 11.64 5.07
CA MET A 643 -32.46 11.34 6.42
C MET A 643 -32.30 12.53 7.38
N ILE A 644 -31.24 13.34 7.25
CA ILE A 644 -31.06 14.59 8.01
C ILE A 644 -32.11 15.64 7.62
N LEU A 645 -32.45 15.76 6.33
CA LEU A 645 -33.41 16.74 5.82
C LEU A 645 -34.87 16.31 6.03
N ASP A 646 -35.18 15.02 5.98
CA ASP A 646 -36.51 14.47 6.29
C ASP A 646 -36.87 14.68 7.78
N GLU A 647 -35.87 14.88 8.66
CA GLU A 647 -36.05 15.14 10.10
C GLU A 647 -35.85 16.61 10.54
N GLY A 648 -35.42 17.51 9.65
CA GLY A 648 -35.11 18.90 9.99
C GLY A 648 -34.31 19.66 8.92
N ASN A 649 -33.18 20.27 9.31
CA ASN A 649 -32.24 20.89 8.38
C ASN A 649 -30.79 20.63 8.81
N ALA A 650 -29.87 20.61 7.84
CA ALA A 650 -28.49 20.22 8.08
C ALA A 650 -27.68 21.20 8.95
N VAL A 651 -28.10 22.47 9.06
CA VAL A 651 -27.41 23.46 9.91
C VAL A 651 -27.81 23.28 11.38
N GLN A 652 -29.10 23.07 11.67
CA GLN A 652 -29.56 22.68 13.01
C GLN A 652 -28.96 21.34 13.43
N TYR A 653 -28.83 20.38 12.51
CA TYR A 653 -28.16 19.11 12.79
C TYR A 653 -26.72 19.30 13.29
N ILE A 654 -25.97 20.24 12.69
CA ILE A 654 -24.60 20.57 13.11
C ILE A 654 -24.58 21.23 14.50
N TYR A 655 -25.52 22.13 14.81
CA TYR A 655 -25.62 22.72 16.15
C TYR A 655 -26.02 21.67 17.21
N ASP A 656 -27.03 20.84 16.94
CA ASP A 656 -27.43 19.73 17.82
C ASP A 656 -26.27 18.75 18.08
N THR A 657 -25.41 18.51 17.07
CA THR A 657 -24.17 17.73 17.20
C THR A 657 -23.17 18.44 18.13
N LEU A 658 -22.84 19.71 17.90
CA LEU A 658 -21.68 20.39 18.50
C LEU A 658 -21.96 21.05 19.86
N ASP A 659 -23.13 21.66 20.06
CA ASP A 659 -23.42 22.42 21.29
C ASP A 659 -23.32 21.53 22.53
N SER A 660 -23.87 20.31 22.45
CA SER A 660 -23.88 19.30 23.51
C SER A 660 -22.56 18.54 23.70
N ILE A 661 -21.52 18.87 22.93
CA ILE A 661 -20.16 18.34 23.10
C ILE A 661 -19.31 19.28 23.98
N MET A 662 -19.51 20.59 23.84
CA MET A 662 -18.73 21.62 24.56
C MET A 662 -19.00 21.61 26.08
N THR A 663 -20.15 21.08 26.50
CA THR A 663 -20.55 20.93 27.91
C THR A 663 -20.41 19.50 28.44
N ARG A 664 -20.15 18.49 27.60
CA ARG A 664 -20.05 17.08 28.02
C ARG A 664 -18.77 16.78 28.79
N SER A 665 -17.64 17.30 28.29
CA SER A 665 -16.30 16.77 28.61
C SER A 665 -15.20 17.69 28.04
N LEU A 666 -14.05 17.77 28.71
CA LEU A 666 -12.94 18.64 28.31
C LEU A 666 -12.18 18.11 27.08
N PHE A 667 -11.87 19.00 26.13
CA PHE A 667 -11.04 18.70 24.97
C PHE A 667 -9.61 18.33 25.41
N LYS A 668 -9.10 18.96 26.47
CA LYS A 668 -7.75 18.76 27.02
C LYS A 668 -7.40 17.29 27.30
N ASN A 669 -8.34 16.53 27.91
CA ASN A 669 -8.06 15.21 28.51
C ASN A 669 -9.15 14.13 28.32
N ASP A 670 -10.21 14.37 27.54
CA ASP A 670 -11.17 13.30 27.19
C ASP A 670 -11.71 13.39 25.76
N GLN A 671 -12.00 14.60 25.26
CA GLN A 671 -12.60 14.83 23.95
C GLN A 671 -11.59 14.78 22.79
N TYR A 672 -10.95 13.63 22.63
CA TYR A 672 -9.87 13.44 21.66
C TYR A 672 -10.34 13.56 20.20
N PHE A 673 -11.61 13.29 19.90
CA PHE A 673 -12.18 13.42 18.55
C PHE A 673 -12.08 14.86 18.04
N TYR A 674 -12.52 15.81 18.87
CA TYR A 674 -12.55 17.23 18.52
C TYR A 674 -11.22 17.94 18.80
N ASN A 675 -10.48 17.54 19.85
CA ASN A 675 -9.10 17.98 20.05
C ASN A 675 -8.24 17.67 18.81
N LEU A 676 -8.37 16.46 18.25
CA LEU A 676 -7.68 16.06 17.03
C LEU A 676 -8.00 16.97 15.84
N VAL A 677 -9.26 17.37 15.62
CA VAL A 677 -9.62 18.26 14.50
C VAL A 677 -9.01 19.67 14.66
N VAL A 678 -8.93 20.18 15.89
CA VAL A 678 -8.33 21.48 16.19
C VAL A 678 -6.80 21.44 16.08
N ASN A 679 -6.17 20.58 16.87
CA ASN A 679 -4.71 20.51 16.98
C ASN A 679 -4.05 19.78 15.81
N ARG A 680 -4.79 18.92 15.10
CA ARG A 680 -4.33 18.03 14.00
C ARG A 680 -3.23 17.07 14.44
N LYS A 681 -3.33 16.68 15.72
CA LYS A 681 -2.61 15.64 16.46
C LYS A 681 -3.42 15.32 17.72
N TYR A 682 -3.12 14.20 18.38
CA TYR A 682 -3.59 13.90 19.73
C TYR A 682 -2.67 14.52 20.81
N THR A 683 -3.07 14.44 22.08
CA THR A 683 -2.22 14.67 23.26
C THR A 683 -2.16 13.39 24.08
N HIS A 684 -1.13 13.21 24.93
CA HIS A 684 -1.08 12.03 25.80
C HIS A 684 -2.24 11.98 26.82
N GLU A 685 -2.81 13.14 27.16
CA GLU A 685 -4.00 13.27 28.00
C GLU A 685 -5.30 12.97 27.23
N SER A 686 -5.36 13.26 25.92
CA SER A 686 -6.55 13.15 25.07
C SER A 686 -6.23 12.38 23.80
N CYS A 687 -6.30 11.05 23.92
CA CYS A 687 -6.14 10.09 22.82
C CYS A 687 -6.97 8.80 23.06
N PRO A 688 -7.24 7.99 22.01
CA PRO A 688 -7.73 6.62 22.17
C PRO A 688 -6.81 5.77 23.05
N SER A 689 -7.37 4.78 23.77
CA SER A 689 -6.59 3.91 24.66
C SER A 689 -5.48 3.17 23.91
N TYR A 690 -5.69 2.78 22.65
CA TYR A 690 -4.68 2.10 21.83
C TYR A 690 -3.46 2.99 21.49
N LEU A 691 -3.56 4.32 21.63
CA LEU A 691 -2.46 5.26 21.47
C LEU A 691 -1.74 5.61 22.78
N THR A 692 -2.25 5.16 23.94
CA THR A 692 -1.50 5.25 25.21
C THR A 692 -0.35 4.24 25.21
N GLU A 693 0.71 4.48 25.99
CA GLU A 693 1.81 3.51 26.09
C GLU A 693 1.32 2.17 26.64
N ALA A 694 0.45 2.17 27.65
CA ALA A 694 -0.13 0.96 28.23
C ALA A 694 -0.94 0.16 27.20
N GLY A 695 -1.82 0.81 26.43
CA GLY A 695 -2.61 0.15 25.38
C GLY A 695 -1.75 -0.36 24.22
N PHE A 696 -0.72 0.40 23.83
CA PHE A 696 0.26 -0.02 22.83
C PHE A 696 1.02 -1.29 23.25
N GLN A 697 1.58 -1.33 24.46
CA GLN A 697 2.31 -2.51 24.95
C GLN A 697 1.35 -3.70 25.12
N ALA A 698 0.14 -3.49 25.66
CA ALA A 698 -0.87 -4.55 25.79
C ALA A 698 -1.22 -5.21 24.44
N LEU A 699 -1.53 -4.42 23.40
CA LEU A 699 -1.82 -4.93 22.04
C LEU A 699 -0.62 -5.69 21.42
N LYS A 700 0.60 -5.32 21.81
CA LYS A 700 1.86 -5.89 21.31
C LYS A 700 2.25 -7.19 22.01
N GLU A 701 2.14 -7.24 23.33
CA GLU A 701 2.53 -8.38 24.18
C GLU A 701 1.49 -9.49 24.16
N GLN A 702 0.20 -9.13 24.32
CA GLN A 702 -0.91 -10.09 24.36
C GLN A 702 -1.21 -10.71 22.98
N LYS A 703 -0.62 -10.14 21.91
CA LYS A 703 -0.88 -10.50 20.49
C LYS A 703 -2.37 -10.39 20.13
N ALA A 704 -3.14 -9.53 20.79
CA ALA A 704 -4.55 -9.29 20.48
C ALA A 704 -4.77 -8.91 18.99
N THR A 705 -3.74 -8.35 18.34
CA THR A 705 -3.69 -8.09 16.89
C THR A 705 -3.77 -9.34 16.00
N ASP A 706 -3.47 -10.55 16.47
CA ASP A 706 -3.66 -11.82 15.72
C ASP A 706 -5.15 -12.18 15.52
N SER A 707 -6.06 -11.59 16.31
CA SER A 707 -7.51 -11.74 16.16
C SER A 707 -8.05 -11.09 14.87
N MET A 708 -7.33 -10.14 14.28
CA MET A 708 -7.83 -9.38 13.13
C MET A 708 -7.69 -10.13 11.80
N LEU A 709 -8.75 -10.10 11.01
CA LEU A 709 -8.81 -10.61 9.65
C LEU A 709 -9.37 -9.52 8.72
N LEU A 710 -8.55 -8.98 7.82
CA LEU A 710 -8.90 -7.88 6.93
C LEU A 710 -9.45 -8.39 5.60
N HIS A 711 -10.71 -8.05 5.32
CA HIS A 711 -11.43 -8.36 4.08
C HIS A 711 -11.50 -7.10 3.20
N THR A 712 -10.92 -7.16 2.01
CA THR A 712 -11.08 -6.10 1.00
C THR A 712 -12.16 -6.49 -0.01
N LYS A 713 -13.42 -6.37 0.39
CA LYS A 713 -14.66 -6.78 -0.32
C LYS A 713 -15.84 -5.91 0.14
N SER A 714 -17.02 -5.99 -0.50
CA SER A 714 -18.23 -5.39 0.09
C SER A 714 -18.74 -6.19 1.29
N ILE A 715 -19.52 -5.55 2.17
CA ILE A 715 -20.02 -6.13 3.43
C ILE A 715 -20.85 -7.39 3.17
N ILE A 716 -21.88 -7.30 2.32
CA ILE A 716 -22.68 -8.47 1.89
C ILE A 716 -21.87 -9.60 1.23
N GLN A 717 -20.73 -9.31 0.56
CA GLN A 717 -19.83 -10.36 0.04
C GLN A 717 -19.04 -11.08 1.14
N VAL A 718 -18.76 -10.42 2.25
CA VAL A 718 -18.14 -11.07 3.42
C VAL A 718 -19.20 -11.88 4.18
N LEU A 719 -20.36 -11.30 4.47
CA LEU A 719 -21.47 -11.99 5.14
C LEU A 719 -21.87 -13.29 4.41
N LYS A 720 -21.97 -13.27 3.08
CA LYS A 720 -22.22 -14.47 2.24
C LYS A 720 -21.08 -15.51 2.21
N SER A 721 -19.91 -15.19 2.78
CA SER A 721 -18.81 -16.15 3.02
C SER A 721 -18.71 -16.63 4.48
N LEU A 722 -19.45 -15.98 5.39
CA LEU A 722 -19.60 -16.41 6.78
C LEU A 722 -20.70 -17.47 6.91
N SER A 723 -20.55 -18.31 7.93
CA SER A 723 -21.42 -19.45 8.20
C SER A 723 -22.62 -19.04 9.04
N ASP A 724 -23.69 -19.82 8.94
CA ASP A 724 -24.91 -19.61 9.70
C ASP A 724 -24.60 -19.68 11.21
N GLY A 725 -24.98 -18.64 11.96
CA GLY A 725 -24.70 -18.53 13.39
C GLY A 725 -23.22 -18.40 13.80
N GLU A 726 -22.32 -17.95 12.91
CA GLU A 726 -20.90 -17.74 13.23
C GLU A 726 -20.62 -16.47 14.04
N LEU A 727 -21.31 -15.37 13.75
CA LEU A 727 -21.09 -14.09 14.43
C LEU A 727 -21.74 -14.09 15.82
N THR A 728 -21.05 -13.47 16.77
CA THR A 728 -21.59 -13.14 18.10
C THR A 728 -21.93 -11.65 18.23
N LYS A 729 -21.14 -10.78 17.56
CA LYS A 729 -21.31 -9.33 17.55
C LYS A 729 -21.12 -8.79 16.13
N ALA A 730 -21.85 -7.74 15.75
CA ALA A 730 -21.63 -6.99 14.51
C ALA A 730 -21.76 -5.49 14.75
N VAL A 731 -20.77 -4.70 14.32
CA VAL A 731 -20.80 -3.24 14.35
C VAL A 731 -20.90 -2.75 12.90
N LEU A 732 -22.07 -2.24 12.53
CA LEU A 732 -22.41 -1.80 11.17
C LEU A 732 -22.23 -0.29 10.97
N MET A 733 -21.71 0.44 11.97
CA MET A 733 -21.56 1.90 11.96
C MET A 733 -22.87 2.60 11.54
N ASP A 734 -22.77 3.64 10.72
CA ASP A 734 -23.87 4.39 10.08
C ASP A 734 -24.16 3.94 8.64
N HIS A 735 -23.48 2.90 8.16
CA HIS A 735 -23.53 2.42 6.77
C HIS A 735 -24.96 2.03 6.32
N MET A 736 -25.85 1.68 7.25
CA MET A 736 -27.25 1.39 6.93
C MET A 736 -28.03 2.61 6.42
N ASP A 737 -27.59 3.85 6.74
CA ASP A 737 -28.15 5.08 6.16
C ASP A 737 -27.81 5.27 4.67
N TRP A 738 -26.86 4.49 4.15
CA TRP A 738 -26.33 4.64 2.79
C TRP A 738 -27.20 3.95 1.73
N PHE A 739 -27.99 2.96 2.14
CA PHE A 739 -28.74 2.07 1.24
C PHE A 739 -30.11 2.60 0.82
N ASP A 740 -30.63 2.05 -0.28
CA ASP A 740 -32.05 2.01 -0.57
C ASP A 740 -32.70 0.78 0.12
N PRO A 741 -34.01 0.79 0.45
CA PRO A 741 -34.63 -0.22 1.31
C PRO A 741 -34.47 -1.68 0.90
N LYS A 742 -34.36 -1.95 -0.41
CA LYS A 742 -34.15 -3.30 -0.95
C LYS A 742 -32.77 -3.86 -0.59
N ASP A 743 -31.73 -3.03 -0.69
CA ASP A 743 -30.34 -3.48 -0.53
C ASP A 743 -30.02 -3.61 0.97
N ALA A 744 -30.58 -2.71 1.80
CA ALA A 744 -30.61 -2.87 3.25
C ALA A 744 -31.33 -4.16 3.67
N GLU A 745 -32.49 -4.49 3.08
CA GLU A 745 -33.16 -5.76 3.40
C GLU A 745 -32.33 -6.98 2.99
N GLU A 746 -31.65 -6.93 1.83
CA GLU A 746 -30.78 -8.05 1.42
C GLU A 746 -29.63 -8.28 2.40
N GLU A 747 -29.01 -7.21 2.91
CA GLU A 747 -27.93 -7.32 3.88
C GLU A 747 -28.42 -7.72 5.27
N ILE A 748 -29.50 -7.10 5.80
CA ILE A 748 -30.08 -7.45 7.11
C ILE A 748 -30.46 -8.93 7.16
N ARG A 749 -30.96 -9.50 6.06
CA ARG A 749 -31.24 -10.94 5.95
C ARG A 749 -29.97 -11.80 6.03
N GLU A 750 -28.85 -11.37 5.45
CA GLU A 750 -27.57 -12.07 5.59
C GLU A 750 -27.01 -11.94 7.01
N VAL A 751 -27.09 -10.75 7.63
CA VAL A 751 -26.75 -10.53 9.05
C VAL A 751 -27.59 -11.45 9.95
N ALA A 752 -28.89 -11.57 9.68
CA ALA A 752 -29.79 -12.49 10.39
C ALA A 752 -29.39 -13.98 10.23
N ARG A 753 -28.83 -14.37 9.08
CA ARG A 753 -28.32 -15.74 8.86
C ARG A 753 -27.03 -16.00 9.63
N VAL A 754 -26.06 -15.07 9.56
CA VAL A 754 -24.73 -15.28 10.17
C VAL A 754 -24.67 -15.00 11.66
N MET A 755 -25.61 -14.23 12.22
CA MET A 755 -25.66 -13.95 13.66
C MET A 755 -26.25 -15.13 14.44
N ARG A 756 -25.54 -15.61 15.48
CA ARG A 756 -26.05 -16.64 16.40
C ARG A 756 -27.23 -16.13 17.22
N LYS A 757 -28.11 -17.02 17.71
CA LYS A 757 -29.13 -16.66 18.71
C LYS A 757 -28.48 -16.06 19.97
N GLY A 758 -29.04 -14.96 20.48
CA GLY A 758 -28.44 -14.13 21.53
C GLY A 758 -27.31 -13.20 21.06
N GLY A 759 -26.85 -13.32 19.81
CA GLY A 759 -25.85 -12.41 19.23
C GLY A 759 -26.42 -11.02 18.94
N MET A 760 -25.53 -10.03 18.93
CA MET A 760 -25.87 -8.61 18.91
C MET A 760 -25.41 -7.91 17.63
N VAL A 761 -26.26 -7.05 17.07
CA VAL A 761 -25.89 -6.05 16.05
C VAL A 761 -25.93 -4.67 16.70
N LEU A 762 -24.98 -3.78 16.37
CA LEU A 762 -24.90 -2.39 16.83
C LEU A 762 -24.75 -1.47 15.61
N TRP A 763 -25.49 -0.38 15.57
CA TRP A 763 -25.40 0.65 14.54
C TRP A 763 -25.74 2.04 15.06
N ARG A 764 -25.30 3.05 14.34
CA ARG A 764 -25.67 4.47 14.53
C ARG A 764 -26.48 4.95 13.32
N SER A 765 -27.14 6.10 13.45
CA SER A 765 -27.86 6.71 12.32
C SER A 765 -27.93 8.22 12.42
N ALA A 766 -27.91 8.88 11.27
CA ALA A 766 -28.24 10.30 11.13
C ALA A 766 -29.74 10.59 11.34
N GLY A 767 -30.61 9.58 11.29
CA GLY A 767 -32.00 9.69 11.75
C GLY A 767 -32.12 9.39 13.25
N ARG A 768 -33.10 9.98 13.95
CA ARG A 768 -33.50 9.56 15.31
C ARG A 768 -34.28 8.24 15.26
N LYS A 769 -35.02 7.98 14.18
CA LYS A 769 -35.82 6.76 13.97
C LYS A 769 -35.60 6.17 12.56
N PRO A 770 -34.44 5.55 12.30
CA PRO A 770 -34.16 4.91 11.02
C PRO A 770 -35.19 3.85 10.63
N TRP A 771 -35.65 3.91 9.37
CA TRP A 771 -36.69 3.04 8.80
C TRP A 771 -36.31 1.56 8.76
N TYR A 772 -35.02 1.24 8.70
CA TYR A 772 -34.52 -0.13 8.66
C TYR A 772 -34.59 -0.86 10.02
N ASN A 773 -34.93 -0.19 11.12
CA ASN A 773 -35.22 -0.85 12.40
C ASN A 773 -36.33 -1.91 12.24
N ALA A 774 -37.40 -1.57 11.51
CA ALA A 774 -38.50 -2.50 11.21
C ALA A 774 -38.07 -3.68 10.31
N LEU A 775 -36.97 -3.54 9.55
CA LEU A 775 -36.39 -4.65 8.77
C LEU A 775 -35.58 -5.61 9.66
N PHE A 776 -34.86 -5.10 10.67
CA PHE A 776 -34.24 -5.96 11.69
C PHE A 776 -35.31 -6.75 12.47
N GLU A 777 -36.39 -6.10 12.91
CA GLU A 777 -37.53 -6.78 13.55
C GLU A 777 -38.14 -7.86 12.63
N LYS A 778 -38.45 -7.51 11.37
CA LYS A 778 -38.97 -8.41 10.33
C LYS A 778 -38.10 -9.66 10.13
N HIS A 779 -36.78 -9.52 10.18
CA HIS A 779 -35.82 -10.63 9.99
C HIS A 779 -35.48 -11.39 11.28
N GLY A 780 -36.17 -11.10 12.39
CA GLY A 780 -36.10 -11.88 13.63
C GLY A 780 -35.04 -11.37 14.63
N PHE A 781 -34.94 -10.06 14.78
CA PHE A 781 -34.23 -9.43 15.90
C PHE A 781 -35.21 -8.78 16.90
N GLU A 782 -34.69 -8.43 18.08
CA GLU A 782 -35.29 -7.46 19.01
C GLU A 782 -34.49 -6.16 18.91
N VAL A 783 -35.09 -5.03 18.57
CA VAL A 783 -34.39 -3.76 18.38
C VAL A 783 -34.61 -2.84 19.58
N GLU A 784 -33.53 -2.29 20.13
CA GLU A 784 -33.56 -1.40 21.29
C GLU A 784 -32.73 -0.15 21.01
N ALA A 785 -33.27 1.02 21.36
CA ALA A 785 -32.54 2.28 21.28
C ALA A 785 -31.53 2.38 22.43
N VAL A 786 -30.23 2.45 22.11
CA VAL A 786 -29.16 2.74 23.08
C VAL A 786 -29.20 4.21 23.47
N GLY A 787 -29.40 5.08 22.49
CA GLY A 787 -29.53 6.52 22.70
C GLY A 787 -30.15 7.21 21.49
N VAL A 788 -30.99 8.22 21.73
CA VAL A 788 -31.61 9.04 20.68
C VAL A 788 -31.48 10.50 21.07
N ARG A 789 -30.92 11.31 20.18
CA ARG A 789 -30.72 12.74 20.39
C ARG A 789 -32.07 13.46 20.40
N VAL A 790 -32.31 14.31 21.39
CA VAL A 790 -33.52 15.14 21.47
C VAL A 790 -33.11 16.59 21.20
N PRO A 791 -33.45 17.17 20.03
CA PRO A 791 -33.04 18.54 19.68
C PRO A 791 -33.37 19.55 20.77
N GLY A 792 -32.41 20.44 21.06
CA GLY A 792 -32.54 21.48 22.08
C GLY A 792 -32.42 21.03 23.54
N ASN A 793 -32.23 19.74 23.87
CA ASN A 793 -32.07 19.30 25.27
C ASN A 793 -30.63 19.44 25.82
N GLY A 794 -29.64 19.71 24.98
CA GLY A 794 -28.23 19.86 25.35
C GLY A 794 -27.49 18.55 25.69
N ILE A 795 -28.11 17.38 25.52
CA ILE A 795 -27.53 16.07 25.88
C ILE A 795 -27.06 15.32 24.63
N SER A 796 -25.77 15.02 24.59
CA SER A 796 -25.12 14.21 23.54
C SER A 796 -25.30 12.71 23.80
N ILE A 797 -25.51 11.90 22.75
CA ILE A 797 -25.75 10.45 22.91
C ILE A 797 -24.48 9.66 23.27
N ASP A 798 -23.34 10.05 22.72
CA ASP A 798 -22.00 9.53 23.05
C ASP A 798 -20.98 10.69 23.04
N ARG A 799 -19.67 10.43 23.20
CA ARG A 799 -18.66 11.50 23.16
C ARG A 799 -18.45 12.10 21.77
N VAL A 800 -19.07 11.57 20.71
CA VAL A 800 -18.94 12.14 19.35
C VAL A 800 -20.21 12.87 18.92
N ASN A 801 -21.39 12.31 19.17
CA ASN A 801 -22.69 12.91 18.87
C ASN A 801 -22.87 13.33 17.38
N MET A 802 -22.05 12.78 16.48
CA MET A 802 -22.15 12.96 15.02
C MET A 802 -23.46 12.39 14.45
N TYR A 803 -24.03 11.42 15.16
CA TYR A 803 -25.23 10.68 14.81
C TYR A 803 -26.39 11.08 15.73
N ALA A 804 -27.61 11.05 15.19
CA ALA A 804 -28.82 11.39 15.94
C ALA A 804 -29.40 10.20 16.72
N SER A 805 -28.93 8.98 16.47
CA SER A 805 -29.24 7.81 17.28
C SER A 805 -28.14 6.73 17.26
N CYS A 806 -28.20 5.85 18.27
CA CYS A 806 -27.51 4.58 18.36
C CYS A 806 -28.53 3.50 18.76
N TYR A 807 -28.50 2.36 18.08
CA TYR A 807 -29.41 1.23 18.27
C TYR A 807 -28.62 -0.07 18.33
N LYS A 808 -29.08 -0.98 19.18
CA LYS A 808 -28.61 -2.37 19.23
C LYS A 808 -29.76 -3.31 18.86
N ALA A 809 -29.45 -4.52 18.41
CA ALA A 809 -30.46 -5.54 18.24
C ALA A 809 -29.97 -6.96 18.56
N ILE A 810 -30.82 -7.75 19.22
CA ILE A 810 -30.52 -9.11 19.71
C ILE A 810 -31.22 -10.16 18.83
N ARG A 811 -30.49 -11.20 18.43
CA ARG A 811 -31.00 -12.27 17.57
C ARG A 811 -31.88 -13.27 18.34
N LYS A 812 -33.12 -13.46 17.88
CA LYS A 812 -34.13 -14.34 18.50
C LYS A 812 -33.96 -15.82 18.14
#